data_AF-A0A809ZV59-F1
#
_entry.id   AF-A0A809ZV59-F1
#
_cell.length_a   1.000
_cell.length_b   1.000
_cell.length_c   1.000
_cell.angle_alpha   90.00
_cell.angle_beta   90.00
_cell.angle_gamma   90.00
#
_symmetry.space_group_name_H-M   'P 1'
#
loop_
_entity.id
_entity.type
_entity.pdbx_description
1 polymer ?
#
loop_
_entity_poly.entity_id
_entity_poly.type
_entity_poly.pdbx_seq_one_letter_code
_entity_poly.pdbx_strand_id
1 'polypeptide(L)'
;MSMENPNLPGGPLSGLVASAVEYMVDASQRSVLFLDIMRQRGDQYRDHVAQTAPHVLQYAAELIMDGRKLDEPVNYALVRIIPPKDVEIDLKRRPFVVIDPRAGHGPGIGGFKADSEIGVAMKAGHPCYFIGFLPEPMPGQTIERIARAEAIFIEKVISRHPDADGKPCVIGNCQAGWAVMILASLRPELFGPLIIAGAPLAYWAGVHGKYPMRYSGGLLGGSWLTALTSDLGAGKFDGAWLVQNFENQNPSNTLWTKQYNVYSKVDTEANRYLEFERWWGGHVNLNAEEIQFIVDELFIGNNLAAGKIEMSDGRRVDLRNIQSPIVVFCSEGDNVTPPQQALDWILDCYADVDEIRAYGQTIVYTVHKSIGHLGIFVSGGVAKKEHAEFSSNIDLIDVLPPGLYEATFEAKGEETTSSDLVVGQWVMRCEARTLGDIRAMGGNSPEDERRFAAAKRVSELNLAAYQKFVQPWIKTLVTPQMAETMRNLHPLRLQYEALSSQNPWMTAVKSAAEDIEDNRKPVAQDNPFLAFQEQMSKQIVHALDSWRDAQEALSEAIFLNLYGSPAVQTALGIDPKSEPSRRREMSAEHRAMLEKRVAQLKSGIGEGGLREAAIRSLLYIGSARGMVDERSIEALRRIRRDYSGQRMTLPEFKMLVREQFFMLLIDREGALAAIQKLLPEDVNQRRAAFAAIREVLSASGEIAGERASRLRRVATLFGVDTGEGESNVAPFDPKAKAS
;
A
#
# COMPACT_ATOMS: atom_id res chain seq x y z
N MET A 1 -22.97 70.44 33.48
CA MET A 1 -21.50 70.39 33.29
C MET A 1 -21.20 69.11 32.54
N SER A 2 -20.87 69.23 31.26
CA SER A 2 -20.38 68.14 30.42
C SER A 2 -18.99 67.76 30.93
N MET A 3 -18.79 66.50 31.33
CA MET A 3 -17.44 65.95 31.46
C MET A 3 -17.09 65.33 30.11
N GLU A 4 -16.32 66.10 29.33
CA GLU A 4 -15.62 65.62 28.16
C GLU A 4 -14.64 64.51 28.58
N ASN A 5 -14.81 63.32 28.02
CA ASN A 5 -13.75 62.32 28.02
C ASN A 5 -12.58 62.87 27.19
N PRO A 6 -11.34 62.90 27.70
CA PRO A 6 -10.21 63.32 26.91
C PRO A 6 -9.96 62.29 25.80
N ASN A 7 -10.23 62.68 24.55
CA ASN A 7 -9.72 62.00 23.37
C ASN A 7 -8.18 62.03 23.44
N LEU A 8 -7.57 60.92 23.84
CA LEU A 8 -6.14 60.72 23.65
C LEU A 8 -5.85 60.66 22.14
N PRO A 9 -4.81 61.35 21.65
CA PRO A 9 -4.53 61.42 20.22
C PRO A 9 -4.09 60.04 19.71
N GLY A 10 -4.94 59.42 18.89
CA GLY A 10 -4.67 58.14 18.23
C GLY A 10 -3.59 58.27 17.16
N GLY A 11 -2.32 58.30 17.55
CA GLY A 11 -1.19 58.15 16.65
C GLY A 11 -1.00 56.68 16.21
N PRO A 12 -0.29 56.39 15.11
CA PRO A 12 -0.03 55.02 14.64
C PRO A 12 0.63 54.11 15.71
N LEU A 13 1.36 54.70 16.66
CA LEU A 13 1.94 53.99 17.81
C LEU A 13 0.87 53.48 18.81
N SER A 14 -0.26 54.17 18.96
CA SER A 14 -1.36 53.72 19.83
C SER A 14 -2.13 52.53 19.26
N GLY A 15 -2.29 52.48 17.92
CA GLY A 15 -2.87 51.34 17.22
C GLY A 15 -1.97 50.11 17.29
N LEU A 16 -0.66 50.28 17.10
CA LEU A 16 0.31 49.19 17.19
C LEU A 16 0.39 48.58 18.60
N VAL A 17 0.35 49.40 19.65
CA VAL A 17 0.30 48.92 21.05
C VAL A 17 -1.01 48.17 21.33
N ALA A 18 -2.15 48.67 20.84
CA ALA A 18 -3.44 47.98 20.98
C ALA A 18 -3.42 46.60 20.29
N SER A 19 -2.93 46.52 19.05
CA SER A 19 -2.75 45.26 18.33
C SER A 19 -1.78 44.30 19.03
N ALA A 20 -0.72 44.83 19.67
CA ALA A 20 0.21 44.01 20.45
C ALA A 20 -0.46 43.40 21.69
N VAL A 21 -1.23 44.20 22.43
CA VAL A 21 -1.96 43.73 23.62
C VAL A 21 -3.02 42.69 23.23
N GLU A 22 -3.79 42.96 22.17
CA GLU A 22 -4.77 42.02 21.62
C GLU A 22 -4.13 40.67 21.28
N TYR A 23 -3.01 40.69 20.55
CA TYR A 23 -2.23 39.50 20.21
C TYR A 23 -1.70 38.79 21.46
N MET A 24 -1.18 39.50 22.46
CA MET A 24 -0.64 38.90 23.68
C MET A 24 -1.72 38.21 24.51
N VAL A 25 -2.93 38.78 24.59
CA VAL A 25 -4.08 38.14 25.24
C VAL A 25 -4.43 36.84 24.53
N ASP A 26 -4.59 36.89 23.21
CA ASP A 26 -4.90 35.71 22.39
C ASP A 26 -3.81 34.64 22.50
N ALA A 27 -2.54 34.99 22.33
CA ALA A 27 -1.41 34.08 22.43
C ALA A 27 -1.30 33.43 23.82
N SER A 28 -1.58 34.17 24.88
CA SER A 28 -1.62 33.63 26.25
C SER A 28 -2.76 32.62 26.41
N GLN A 29 -3.96 32.94 25.90
CA GLN A 29 -5.09 32.03 25.90
C GLN A 29 -4.81 30.75 25.09
N ARG A 30 -4.30 30.88 23.86
CA ARG A 30 -3.92 29.73 23.03
C ARG A 30 -2.86 28.86 23.68
N SER A 31 -1.92 29.45 24.42
CA SER A 31 -0.88 28.68 25.13
C SER A 31 -1.46 27.81 26.23
N VAL A 32 -2.40 28.33 27.02
CA VAL A 32 -3.06 27.54 28.08
C VAL A 32 -3.94 26.44 27.48
N LEU A 33 -4.75 26.77 26.48
CA LEU A 33 -5.58 25.79 25.77
C LEU A 33 -4.73 24.69 25.10
N PHE A 34 -3.61 25.07 24.48
CA PHE A 34 -2.66 24.10 23.91
C PHE A 34 -2.07 23.18 24.98
N LEU A 35 -1.68 23.72 26.14
CA LEU A 35 -1.19 22.89 27.26
C LEU A 35 -2.28 21.94 27.77
N ASP A 36 -3.54 22.35 27.82
CA ASP A 36 -4.64 21.45 28.17
C ASP A 36 -4.85 20.36 27.12
N ILE A 37 -4.75 20.66 25.82
CA ILE A 37 -4.78 19.64 24.76
C ILE A 37 -3.63 18.64 24.95
N MET A 38 -2.42 19.10 25.30
CA MET A 38 -1.29 18.21 25.59
C MET A 38 -1.50 17.36 26.85
N ARG A 39 -2.24 17.87 27.83
CA ARG A 39 -2.71 17.10 29.01
C ARG A 39 -3.68 16.01 28.61
N GLN A 40 -4.72 16.36 27.86
CA GLN A 40 -5.71 15.42 27.35
C GLN A 40 -5.03 14.31 26.52
N ARG A 41 -4.03 14.65 25.72
CA ARG A 41 -3.19 13.70 24.98
C ARG A 41 -2.49 12.70 25.92
N GLY A 42 -1.90 13.18 27.01
CA GLY A 42 -1.23 12.33 28.00
C GLY A 42 -2.19 11.40 28.76
N ASP A 43 -3.38 11.90 29.12
CA ASP A 43 -4.41 11.10 29.78
C ASP A 43 -4.97 10.02 28.84
N GLN A 44 -5.30 10.41 27.61
CA GLN A 44 -5.76 9.51 26.56
C GLN A 44 -4.74 8.41 26.25
N TYR A 45 -3.44 8.74 26.24
CA TYR A 45 -2.37 7.76 26.08
C TYR A 45 -2.43 6.68 27.16
N ARG A 46 -2.60 7.07 28.43
CA ARG A 46 -2.71 6.11 29.54
C ARG A 46 -3.96 5.26 29.46
N ASP A 47 -5.10 5.89 29.18
CA ASP A 47 -6.37 5.18 29.00
C ASP A 47 -6.25 4.15 27.88
N HIS A 48 -5.54 4.50 26.80
CA HIS A 48 -5.28 3.59 25.69
C HIS A 48 -4.36 2.43 26.10
N VAL A 49 -3.20 2.70 26.70
CA VAL A 49 -2.24 1.66 27.12
C VAL A 49 -2.82 0.71 28.18
N ALA A 50 -3.75 1.18 29.01
CA ALA A 50 -4.43 0.34 30.00
C ALA A 50 -5.45 -0.64 29.40
N GLN A 51 -5.80 -0.52 28.12
CA GLN A 51 -6.73 -1.44 27.46
C GLN A 51 -6.10 -2.83 27.30
N THR A 52 -6.93 -3.88 27.36
CA THR A 52 -6.47 -5.26 27.15
C THR A 52 -5.98 -5.51 25.72
N ALA A 53 -6.60 -4.87 24.75
CA ALA A 53 -6.26 -4.96 23.33
C ALA A 53 -6.36 -3.56 22.71
N PRO A 54 -5.36 -2.68 22.94
CA PRO A 54 -5.39 -1.32 22.42
C PRO A 54 -5.34 -1.34 20.89
N HIS A 55 -6.34 -0.71 20.28
CA HIS A 55 -6.41 -0.53 18.84
C HIS A 55 -7.17 0.76 18.50
N VAL A 56 -7.05 1.22 17.26
CA VAL A 56 -7.77 2.40 16.77
C VAL A 56 -8.81 2.07 15.70
N LEU A 57 -9.15 0.79 15.55
CA LEU A 57 -10.24 0.32 14.71
C LEU A 57 -11.58 0.96 15.12
N GLN A 58 -12.23 1.70 14.22
CA GLN A 58 -13.52 2.37 14.50
C GLN A 58 -14.73 1.42 14.45
N TYR A 59 -14.58 0.24 13.84
CA TYR A 59 -15.67 -0.71 13.65
C TYR A 59 -15.79 -1.68 14.82
N ALA A 60 -17.03 -2.03 15.16
CA ALA A 60 -17.29 -3.16 16.04
C ALA A 60 -16.79 -4.45 15.36
N ALA A 61 -16.16 -5.33 16.15
CA ALA A 61 -15.57 -6.55 15.65
C ALA A 61 -15.87 -7.74 16.56
N GLU A 62 -15.98 -8.92 15.95
CA GLU A 62 -16.15 -10.20 16.63
C GLU A 62 -14.83 -10.98 16.56
N LEU A 63 -14.32 -11.42 17.70
CA LEU A 63 -13.12 -12.27 17.76
C LEU A 63 -13.43 -13.65 17.17
N ILE A 64 -12.73 -14.02 16.10
CA ILE A 64 -12.89 -15.31 15.42
C ILE A 64 -11.82 -16.30 15.88
N MET A 65 -10.58 -15.83 16.04
CA MET A 65 -9.47 -16.67 16.47
C MET A 65 -8.41 -15.86 17.23
N ASP A 66 -7.92 -16.43 18.33
CA ASP A 66 -6.86 -15.86 19.17
C ASP A 66 -5.57 -16.66 18.93
N GLY A 67 -4.57 -16.04 18.30
CA GLY A 67 -3.30 -16.67 17.94
C GLY A 67 -2.50 -17.18 19.13
N ARG A 68 -2.77 -16.67 20.34
CA ARG A 68 -2.11 -17.13 21.58
C ARG A 68 -2.54 -18.53 22.00
N LYS A 69 -3.62 -19.04 21.41
CA LYS A 69 -4.19 -20.37 21.68
C LYS A 69 -3.81 -21.40 20.60
N LEU A 70 -3.00 -21.02 19.62
CA LEU A 70 -2.45 -21.93 18.61
C LEU A 70 -1.28 -22.73 19.20
N ASP A 71 -0.93 -23.84 18.54
CA ASP A 71 0.20 -24.70 18.94
C ASP A 71 1.53 -23.93 18.95
N GLU A 72 1.73 -23.05 17.96
CA GLU A 72 2.78 -22.04 17.95
C GLU A 72 2.16 -20.67 18.27
N PRO A 73 2.17 -20.23 19.53
CA PRO A 73 1.43 -19.05 19.95
C PRO A 73 2.04 -17.76 19.38
N VAL A 74 1.18 -16.89 18.87
CA VAL A 74 1.53 -15.54 18.43
C VAL A 74 0.59 -14.51 19.04
N ASN A 75 1.02 -13.26 19.16
CA ASN A 75 0.21 -12.16 19.72
C ASN A 75 -0.83 -11.61 18.73
N TYR A 76 -1.13 -12.32 17.64
CA TYR A 76 -2.05 -11.90 16.59
C TYR A 76 -3.45 -12.48 16.83
N ALA A 77 -4.48 -11.79 16.32
CA ALA A 77 -5.86 -12.23 16.38
C ALA A 77 -6.60 -11.94 15.08
N LEU A 78 -7.46 -12.86 14.67
CA LEU A 78 -8.40 -12.69 13.57
C LEU A 78 -9.74 -12.21 14.11
N VAL A 79 -10.23 -11.09 13.59
CA VAL A 79 -11.57 -10.57 13.90
C VAL A 79 -12.41 -10.40 12.64
N ARG A 80 -13.72 -10.59 12.76
CA ARG A 80 -14.71 -10.27 11.73
C ARG A 80 -15.26 -8.88 12.02
N ILE A 81 -15.29 -8.01 11.00
CA ILE A 81 -15.88 -6.69 11.12
C ILE A 81 -17.40 -6.80 11.06
N ILE A 82 -18.08 -6.16 12.01
CA ILE A 82 -19.54 -6.09 12.05
C ILE A 82 -19.96 -4.87 11.21
N PRO A 83 -20.74 -5.07 10.13
CA PRO A 83 -21.19 -3.96 9.29
C PRO A 83 -22.03 -2.95 10.08
N PRO A 84 -21.87 -1.64 9.85
CA PRO A 84 -22.82 -0.64 10.33
C PRO A 84 -24.24 -0.91 9.81
N LYS A 85 -25.27 -0.39 10.49
CA LYS A 85 -26.68 -0.70 10.22
C LYS A 85 -27.14 -0.49 8.76
N ASP A 86 -26.53 0.46 8.06
CA ASP A 86 -26.92 0.85 6.69
C ASP A 86 -26.03 0.21 5.60
N VAL A 87 -25.17 -0.74 5.96
CA VAL A 87 -24.25 -1.40 5.03
C VAL A 87 -24.65 -2.86 4.83
N GLU A 88 -25.11 -3.19 3.64
CA GLU A 88 -25.44 -4.55 3.24
C GLU A 88 -24.21 -5.30 2.73
N ILE A 89 -24.00 -6.53 3.23
CA ILE A 89 -22.90 -7.41 2.82
C ILE A 89 -23.47 -8.63 2.11
N ASP A 90 -22.93 -8.93 0.93
CA ASP A 90 -23.20 -10.17 0.21
C ASP A 90 -22.15 -11.23 0.57
N LEU A 91 -22.54 -12.25 1.32
CA LEU A 91 -21.65 -13.35 1.73
C LEU A 91 -21.13 -14.20 0.55
N LYS A 92 -21.72 -14.08 -0.65
CA LYS A 92 -21.22 -14.74 -1.86
C LYS A 92 -20.11 -13.94 -2.54
N ARG A 93 -19.90 -12.68 -2.17
CA ARG A 93 -18.74 -11.92 -2.62
C ARG A 93 -17.49 -12.40 -1.89
N ARG A 94 -16.33 -12.27 -2.55
CA ARG A 94 -15.04 -12.61 -1.94
C ARG A 94 -14.86 -11.83 -0.63
N PRO A 95 -14.34 -12.45 0.44
CA PRO A 95 -14.01 -11.74 1.66
C PRO A 95 -12.73 -10.90 1.48
N PHE A 96 -12.65 -9.79 2.20
CA PHE A 96 -11.46 -8.96 2.33
C PHE A 96 -10.82 -9.17 3.70
N VAL A 97 -9.49 -9.27 3.74
CA VAL A 97 -8.71 -9.37 4.98
C VAL A 97 -7.69 -8.24 4.98
N VAL A 98 -7.80 -7.32 5.93
CA VAL A 98 -6.84 -6.21 6.09
C VAL A 98 -5.86 -6.52 7.22
N ILE A 99 -4.58 -6.33 6.97
CA ILE A 99 -3.49 -6.56 7.91
C ILE A 99 -2.65 -5.28 8.04
N ASP A 100 -2.58 -4.76 9.25
CA ASP A 100 -1.86 -3.53 9.54
C ASP A 100 -0.37 -3.75 9.87
N PRO A 101 0.48 -2.74 9.64
CA PRO A 101 1.90 -2.86 9.91
C PRO A 101 2.16 -2.92 11.42
N ARG A 102 3.07 -3.80 11.83
CA ARG A 102 3.66 -3.78 13.18
C ARG A 102 4.93 -2.93 13.26
N ALA A 103 4.90 -1.76 12.61
CA ALA A 103 6.05 -0.86 12.44
C ALA A 103 6.25 0.07 13.66
N GLY A 104 6.11 -0.46 14.87
CA GLY A 104 6.25 0.27 16.13
C GLY A 104 4.94 0.80 16.73
N HIS A 105 3.89 0.98 15.93
CA HIS A 105 2.55 1.41 16.36
C HIS A 105 1.58 0.24 16.54
N GLY A 106 0.51 0.46 17.30
CA GLY A 106 -0.61 -0.47 17.48
C GLY A 106 -1.49 -0.61 16.24
N PRO A 107 -2.35 -1.65 16.20
CA PRO A 107 -3.17 -1.97 15.03
C PRO A 107 -4.44 -1.10 14.93
N GLY A 108 -5.12 -1.22 13.79
CA GLY A 108 -6.44 -0.66 13.54
C GLY A 108 -6.44 0.54 12.58
N ILE A 109 -5.29 0.89 12.02
CA ILE A 109 -5.15 2.02 11.11
C ILE A 109 -5.89 1.79 9.78
N GLY A 110 -5.93 0.56 9.26
CA GLY A 110 -6.73 0.18 8.08
C GLY A 110 -8.26 0.26 8.28
N GLY A 111 -8.70 0.47 9.53
CA GLY A 111 -10.09 0.71 9.93
C GLY A 111 -10.29 2.01 10.70
N PHE A 112 -9.35 2.96 10.62
CA PHE A 112 -9.33 4.17 11.44
C PHE A 112 -10.40 5.19 11.08
N LYS A 113 -11.01 5.07 9.89
CA LYS A 113 -12.05 5.99 9.40
C LYS A 113 -13.16 5.22 8.67
N ALA A 114 -14.33 5.86 8.53
CA ALA A 114 -15.48 5.33 7.79
C ALA A 114 -15.20 5.06 6.29
N ASP A 115 -14.15 5.68 5.73
CA ASP A 115 -13.67 5.55 4.37
C ASP A 115 -12.23 5.02 4.29
N SER A 116 -11.82 4.26 5.31
CA SER A 116 -10.65 3.41 5.27
C SER A 116 -10.86 2.21 4.34
N GLU A 117 -9.83 1.39 4.15
CA GLU A 117 -9.86 0.18 3.32
C GLU A 117 -11.01 -0.77 3.70
N ILE A 118 -11.19 -1.02 5.01
CA ILE A 118 -12.32 -1.81 5.54
C ILE A 118 -13.65 -1.15 5.17
N GLY A 119 -13.79 0.16 5.38
CA GLY A 119 -15.02 0.89 5.10
C GLY A 119 -15.40 0.88 3.62
N VAL A 120 -14.40 1.00 2.76
CA VAL A 120 -14.56 0.98 1.30
C VAL A 120 -14.93 -0.42 0.80
N ALA A 121 -14.26 -1.47 1.27
CA ALA A 121 -14.58 -2.85 0.91
C ALA A 121 -16.00 -3.24 1.37
N MET A 122 -16.41 -2.83 2.58
CA MET A 122 -17.78 -3.06 3.06
C MET A 122 -18.82 -2.28 2.24
N LYS A 123 -18.54 -1.03 1.84
CA LYS A 123 -19.43 -0.27 0.94
C LYS A 123 -19.58 -0.92 -0.44
N ALA A 124 -18.55 -1.63 -0.90
CA ALA A 124 -18.61 -2.48 -2.08
C ALA A 124 -19.30 -3.84 -1.82
N GLY A 125 -19.86 -4.07 -0.62
CA GLY A 125 -20.64 -5.26 -0.27
C GLY A 125 -19.82 -6.50 0.12
N HIS A 126 -18.51 -6.36 0.36
CA HIS A 126 -17.63 -7.48 0.69
C HIS A 126 -17.60 -7.79 2.20
N PRO A 127 -17.63 -9.07 2.61
CA PRO A 127 -17.36 -9.45 3.99
C PRO A 127 -15.94 -9.05 4.38
N CYS A 128 -15.77 -8.34 5.50
CA CYS A 128 -14.46 -7.84 5.93
C CYS A 128 -13.97 -8.50 7.22
N TYR A 129 -12.68 -8.82 7.23
CA TYR A 129 -11.93 -9.30 8.38
C TYR A 129 -10.70 -8.43 8.59
N PHE A 130 -10.20 -8.47 9.81
CA PHE A 130 -8.99 -7.78 10.20
C PHE A 130 -8.09 -8.73 10.98
N ILE A 131 -6.80 -8.74 10.64
CA ILE A 131 -5.79 -9.41 11.46
C ILE A 131 -5.05 -8.32 12.23
N GLY A 132 -5.28 -8.28 13.54
CA GLY A 132 -4.63 -7.36 14.47
C GLY A 132 -3.64 -8.09 15.37
N PHE A 133 -2.96 -7.34 16.23
CA PHE A 133 -2.00 -7.87 17.19
C PHE A 133 -2.05 -7.12 18.53
N LEU A 134 -1.62 -7.78 19.60
CA LEU A 134 -1.50 -7.18 20.92
C LEU A 134 -0.12 -6.50 21.09
N PRO A 135 0.04 -5.55 22.04
CA PRO A 135 1.30 -4.83 22.19
C PRO A 135 2.53 -5.69 22.51
N GLU A 136 2.32 -6.80 23.23
CA GLU A 136 3.41 -7.66 23.68
C GLU A 136 3.50 -8.93 22.82
N PRO A 137 4.67 -9.27 22.26
CA PRO A 137 4.88 -10.54 21.55
C PRO A 137 4.75 -11.74 22.48
N MET A 138 4.41 -12.90 21.90
CA MET A 138 4.54 -14.17 22.60
C MET A 138 6.03 -14.58 22.70
N PRO A 139 6.45 -15.28 23.77
CA PRO A 139 7.82 -15.77 23.89
C PRO A 139 8.24 -16.66 22.71
N GLY A 140 9.41 -16.36 22.11
CA GLY A 140 9.92 -17.10 20.96
C GLY A 140 9.10 -16.92 19.68
N GLN A 141 8.25 -15.91 19.61
CA GLN A 141 7.55 -15.55 18.38
C GLN A 141 8.56 -15.12 17.31
N THR A 142 8.36 -15.58 16.08
CA THR A 142 9.19 -15.24 14.91
C THR A 142 8.29 -14.80 13.75
N ILE A 143 8.87 -14.18 12.73
CA ILE A 143 8.15 -13.86 11.48
C ILE A 143 7.56 -15.12 10.84
N GLU A 144 8.28 -16.23 10.88
CA GLU A 144 7.79 -17.51 10.36
C GLU A 144 6.56 -18.01 11.14
N ARG A 145 6.57 -17.92 12.47
CA ARG A 145 5.40 -18.28 13.30
C ARG A 145 4.19 -17.38 13.01
N ILE A 146 4.42 -16.09 12.82
CA ILE A 146 3.36 -15.16 12.41
C ILE A 146 2.79 -15.58 11.05
N ALA A 147 3.62 -15.84 10.05
CA ALA A 147 3.16 -16.27 8.73
C ALA A 147 2.33 -17.57 8.81
N ARG A 148 2.76 -18.55 9.62
CA ARG A 148 2.00 -19.79 9.85
C ARG A 148 0.65 -19.52 10.53
N ALA A 149 0.60 -18.63 11.53
CA ALA A 149 -0.64 -18.26 12.20
C ALA A 149 -1.60 -17.51 11.26
N GLU A 150 -1.09 -16.58 10.46
CA GLU A 150 -1.87 -15.87 9.43
C GLU A 150 -2.41 -16.84 8.37
N ALA A 151 -1.66 -17.88 7.98
CA ALA A 151 -2.16 -18.94 7.12
C ALA A 151 -3.40 -19.62 7.70
N ILE A 152 -3.35 -19.98 9.00
CA ILE A 152 -4.48 -20.59 9.73
C ILE A 152 -5.67 -19.62 9.79
N PHE A 153 -5.42 -18.32 9.98
CA PHE A 153 -6.47 -17.31 9.97
C PHE A 153 -7.15 -17.20 8.60
N ILE A 154 -6.38 -17.20 7.50
CA ILE A 154 -6.92 -17.13 6.15
C ILE A 154 -7.69 -18.41 5.80
N GLU A 155 -7.18 -19.58 6.18
CA GLU A 155 -7.93 -20.85 6.09
C GLU A 155 -9.27 -20.78 6.84
N LYS A 156 -9.27 -20.16 8.03
CA LYS A 156 -10.51 -19.95 8.78
C LYS A 156 -11.47 -19.02 8.04
N VAL A 157 -10.98 -17.92 7.45
CA VAL A 157 -11.80 -17.03 6.62
C VAL A 157 -12.41 -17.78 5.44
N ILE A 158 -11.61 -18.56 4.70
CA ILE A 158 -12.08 -19.39 3.58
C ILE A 158 -13.18 -20.35 4.04
N SER A 159 -12.98 -21.06 5.17
CA SER A 159 -13.96 -22.02 5.68
C SER A 159 -15.32 -21.40 6.04
N ARG A 160 -15.35 -20.09 6.35
CA ARG A 160 -16.58 -19.35 6.68
C ARG A 160 -17.32 -18.84 5.45
N HIS A 161 -16.71 -18.92 4.28
CA HIS A 161 -17.25 -18.42 3.01
C HIS A 161 -17.16 -19.49 1.91
N PRO A 162 -17.83 -20.66 2.07
CA PRO A 162 -17.76 -21.75 1.10
C PRO A 162 -18.37 -21.39 -0.26
N ASP A 163 -19.33 -20.47 -0.28
CA ASP A 163 -20.05 -20.03 -1.48
C ASP A 163 -19.47 -18.75 -2.11
N ALA A 164 -18.31 -18.27 -1.63
CA ALA A 164 -17.70 -17.06 -2.16
C ALA A 164 -17.23 -17.27 -3.61
N ASP A 165 -17.41 -16.26 -4.46
CA ASP A 165 -17.00 -16.29 -5.86
C ASP A 165 -15.47 -16.44 -6.05
N GLY A 166 -14.65 -16.21 -5.02
CA GLY A 166 -13.19 -16.34 -5.09
C GLY A 166 -12.52 -16.42 -3.72
N LYS A 167 -11.21 -16.69 -3.73
CA LYS A 167 -10.37 -16.66 -2.52
C LYS A 167 -10.28 -15.23 -1.95
N PRO A 168 -9.96 -15.08 -0.66
CA PRO A 168 -9.92 -13.77 -0.01
C PRO A 168 -8.98 -12.80 -0.72
N CYS A 169 -9.41 -11.55 -0.88
CA CYS A 169 -8.49 -10.45 -1.18
C CYS A 169 -7.78 -10.03 0.12
N VAL A 170 -6.46 -9.96 0.09
CA VAL A 170 -5.67 -9.62 1.28
C VAL A 170 -4.93 -8.31 1.06
N ILE A 171 -5.13 -7.36 1.96
CA ILE A 171 -4.47 -6.06 1.97
C ILE A 171 -3.39 -6.08 3.04
N GLY A 172 -2.13 -5.89 2.62
CA GLY A 172 -0.99 -5.76 3.51
C GLY A 172 -0.43 -4.34 3.47
N ASN A 173 -0.58 -3.64 4.59
CA ASN A 173 -0.15 -2.25 4.73
C ASN A 173 1.30 -2.17 5.24
N CYS A 174 2.15 -1.41 4.55
CA CYS A 174 3.54 -1.17 4.91
C CYS A 174 4.27 -2.47 5.29
N GLN A 175 4.66 -2.65 6.56
CA GLN A 175 5.32 -3.86 7.03
C GLN A 175 4.51 -5.14 6.73
N ALA A 176 3.19 -5.11 6.87
CA ALA A 176 2.37 -6.28 6.61
C ALA A 176 2.38 -6.67 5.13
N GLY A 177 2.66 -5.73 4.20
CA GLY A 177 2.72 -6.01 2.78
C GLY A 177 3.82 -7.01 2.41
N TRP A 178 5.06 -6.81 2.88
CA TRP A 178 6.12 -7.79 2.61
C TRP A 178 5.89 -9.11 3.38
N ALA A 179 5.24 -9.08 4.55
CA ALA A 179 4.93 -10.29 5.31
C ALA A 179 3.88 -11.15 4.58
N VAL A 180 2.85 -10.51 4.03
CA VAL A 180 1.85 -11.15 3.17
C VAL A 180 2.50 -11.71 1.91
N MET A 181 3.45 -11.01 1.30
CA MET A 181 4.20 -11.51 0.13
C MET A 181 5.00 -12.77 0.47
N ILE A 182 5.65 -12.81 1.64
CA ILE A 182 6.31 -14.02 2.14
C ILE A 182 5.30 -15.16 2.28
N LEU A 183 4.19 -14.94 2.99
CA LEU A 183 3.17 -15.96 3.21
C LEU A 183 2.54 -16.46 1.90
N ALA A 184 2.18 -15.56 0.99
CA ALA A 184 1.60 -15.90 -0.31
C ALA A 184 2.57 -16.68 -1.20
N SER A 185 3.89 -16.50 -1.03
CA SER A 185 4.88 -17.31 -1.75
C SER A 185 5.00 -18.74 -1.19
N LEU A 186 4.70 -18.93 0.09
CA LEU A 186 4.78 -20.23 0.79
C LEU A 186 3.47 -21.03 0.73
N ARG A 187 2.33 -20.33 0.67
CA ARG A 187 0.96 -20.88 0.65
C ARG A 187 0.11 -20.19 -0.44
N PRO A 188 0.52 -20.25 -1.72
CA PRO A 188 -0.15 -19.49 -2.80
C PRO A 188 -1.63 -19.85 -3.00
N GLU A 189 -2.05 -21.05 -2.58
CA GLU A 189 -3.42 -21.55 -2.73
C GLU A 189 -4.45 -20.87 -1.80
N LEU A 190 -3.99 -20.08 -0.81
CA LEU A 190 -4.85 -19.39 0.14
C LEU A 190 -5.38 -18.04 -0.38
N PHE A 191 -4.73 -17.47 -1.39
CA PHE A 191 -4.92 -16.05 -1.71
C PHE A 191 -5.72 -15.85 -3.00
N GLY A 192 -6.64 -14.88 -2.97
CA GLY A 192 -7.05 -14.14 -4.17
C GLY A 192 -6.04 -13.01 -4.45
N PRO A 193 -6.46 -11.91 -5.08
CA PRO A 193 -5.63 -10.72 -5.29
C PRO A 193 -5.04 -10.18 -3.99
N LEU A 194 -3.78 -9.77 -4.07
CA LEU A 194 -3.03 -9.11 -3.01
C LEU A 194 -2.99 -7.61 -3.28
N ILE A 195 -3.29 -6.78 -2.28
CA ILE A 195 -3.06 -5.34 -2.35
C ILE A 195 -1.94 -5.00 -1.37
N ILE A 196 -0.82 -4.53 -1.92
CA ILE A 196 0.41 -4.23 -1.21
C ILE A 196 0.55 -2.71 -1.18
N ALA A 197 0.14 -2.10 -0.07
CA ALA A 197 0.01 -0.65 0.06
C ALA A 197 1.18 -0.06 0.85
N GLY A 198 2.03 0.72 0.19
CA GLY A 198 3.17 1.41 0.80
C GLY A 198 4.19 0.46 1.41
N ALA A 199 4.41 -0.74 0.84
CA ALA A 199 5.33 -1.74 1.39
C ALA A 199 6.63 -1.84 0.57
N PRO A 200 7.81 -1.77 1.22
CA PRO A 200 9.08 -1.96 0.53
C PRO A 200 9.33 -3.45 0.26
N LEU A 201 9.74 -3.76 -0.96
CA LEU A 201 10.09 -5.11 -1.44
C LEU A 201 11.52 -5.19 -2.03
N ALA A 202 12.09 -4.04 -2.41
CA ALA A 202 13.49 -3.88 -2.83
C ALA A 202 14.17 -2.82 -1.95
N TYR A 203 14.87 -3.24 -0.90
CA TYR A 203 15.20 -2.37 0.23
C TYR A 203 16.39 -1.43 -0.04
N TRP A 204 17.29 -1.84 -0.94
CA TRP A 204 18.42 -1.01 -1.36
C TRP A 204 18.04 -0.01 -2.46
N ALA A 205 16.95 -0.27 -3.19
CA ALA A 205 16.54 0.50 -4.36
C ALA A 205 16.23 1.96 -4.02
N GLY A 206 16.45 2.85 -5.00
CA GLY A 206 16.28 4.29 -4.84
C GLY A 206 17.14 5.11 -5.79
N VAL A 207 16.98 6.43 -5.73
CA VAL A 207 17.64 7.41 -6.61
C VAL A 207 18.53 8.32 -5.78
N HIS A 208 19.72 8.67 -6.27
CA HIS A 208 20.63 9.58 -5.57
C HIS A 208 19.98 10.93 -5.29
N GLY A 209 20.33 11.55 -4.15
CA GLY A 209 19.78 12.81 -3.70
C GLY A 209 18.33 12.73 -3.21
N LYS A 210 17.76 11.52 -3.08
CA LYS A 210 16.42 11.27 -2.54
C LYS A 210 16.43 10.08 -1.59
N TYR A 211 15.47 10.04 -0.67
CA TYR A 211 15.13 8.86 0.15
C TYR A 211 16.33 8.26 0.94
N PRO A 212 17.00 9.05 1.80
CA PRO A 212 18.28 8.70 2.40
C PRO A 212 18.21 7.59 3.46
N MET A 213 17.01 7.22 3.93
CA MET A 213 16.83 6.21 4.98
C MET A 213 17.43 4.85 4.62
N ARG A 214 17.52 4.53 3.32
CA ARG A 214 18.19 3.31 2.84
C ARG A 214 19.66 3.21 3.27
N TYR A 215 20.33 4.34 3.52
CA TYR A 215 21.74 4.37 3.92
C TYR A 215 21.95 4.15 5.43
N SER A 216 20.91 4.37 6.25
CA SER A 216 21.02 4.39 7.71
C SER A 216 21.55 3.07 8.29
N GLY A 217 21.15 1.93 7.73
CA GLY A 217 21.64 0.62 8.16
C GLY A 217 23.17 0.51 8.04
N GLY A 218 23.75 1.00 6.94
CA GLY A 218 25.20 1.00 6.75
C GLY A 218 25.91 2.06 7.60
N LEU A 219 25.33 3.23 7.78
CA LEU A 219 25.93 4.32 8.57
C LEU A 219 25.95 4.02 10.07
N LEU A 220 24.98 3.26 10.58
CA LEU A 220 24.92 2.81 11.97
C LEU A 220 25.76 1.54 12.23
N GLY A 221 26.50 1.06 11.23
CA GLY A 221 27.34 -0.12 11.34
C GLY A 221 26.57 -1.44 11.31
N GLY A 222 25.31 -1.43 10.87
CA GLY A 222 24.51 -2.62 10.66
C GLY A 222 23.52 -2.96 11.76
N SER A 223 23.10 -4.23 11.78
CA SER A 223 22.04 -4.74 12.65
C SER A 223 22.45 -5.06 14.09
N TRP A 224 23.72 -4.86 14.46
CA TRP A 224 24.19 -5.07 15.84
C TRP A 224 23.45 -4.20 16.87
N LEU A 225 23.02 -2.99 16.48
CA LEU A 225 22.19 -2.12 17.33
C LEU A 225 20.81 -2.72 17.59
N THR A 226 20.23 -3.43 16.61
CA THR A 226 18.97 -4.15 16.78
C THR A 226 19.10 -5.23 17.84
N ALA A 227 20.19 -6.02 17.80
CA ALA A 227 20.48 -7.01 18.83
C ALA A 227 20.70 -6.35 20.21
N LEU A 228 21.53 -5.30 20.27
CA LEU A 228 21.83 -4.58 21.52
C LEU A 228 20.57 -4.01 22.17
N THR A 229 19.75 -3.29 21.41
CA THR A 229 18.52 -2.68 21.94
C THR A 229 17.51 -3.73 22.38
N SER A 230 17.44 -4.88 21.68
CA SER A 230 16.61 -6.01 22.09
C SER A 230 17.11 -6.67 23.39
N ASP A 231 18.43 -6.80 23.55
CA ASP A 231 19.03 -7.35 24.77
C ASP A 231 18.86 -6.42 25.97
N LEU A 232 18.98 -5.10 25.77
CA LEU A 232 18.64 -4.08 26.77
C LEU A 232 17.14 -4.09 27.13
N GLY A 233 16.28 -4.50 26.18
CA GLY A 233 14.86 -4.74 26.40
C GLY A 233 14.53 -6.15 26.93
N ALA A 234 15.51 -6.89 27.47
CA ALA A 234 15.35 -8.24 28.00
C ALA A 234 14.72 -9.24 26.99
N GLY A 235 15.17 -9.18 25.73
CA GLY A 235 14.67 -10.03 24.64
C GLY A 235 13.51 -9.42 23.85
N LYS A 236 13.14 -8.17 24.14
CA LYS A 236 12.12 -7.43 23.39
C LYS A 236 12.72 -6.16 22.81
N PHE A 237 12.36 -5.88 21.57
CA PHE A 237 12.64 -4.62 20.92
C PHE A 237 11.48 -3.65 21.15
N ASP A 238 11.80 -2.49 21.71
CA ASP A 238 10.82 -1.43 21.92
C ASP A 238 10.50 -0.70 20.60
N GLY A 239 9.26 -0.83 20.13
CA GLY A 239 8.82 -0.20 18.88
C GLY A 239 8.87 1.33 18.89
N ALA A 240 9.01 1.99 20.04
CA ALA A 240 9.25 3.42 20.11
C ALA A 240 10.51 3.86 19.32
N TRP A 241 11.53 3.00 19.22
CA TRP A 241 12.69 3.28 18.37
C TRP A 241 12.35 3.30 16.87
N LEU A 242 11.39 2.49 16.42
CA LEU A 242 10.89 2.54 15.03
C LEU A 242 10.10 3.83 14.80
N VAL A 243 9.22 4.19 15.73
CA VAL A 243 8.45 5.44 15.65
C VAL A 243 9.38 6.65 15.61
N GLN A 244 10.45 6.65 16.40
CA GLN A 244 11.45 7.72 16.37
C GLN A 244 12.14 7.84 15.00
N ASN A 245 12.41 6.72 14.32
CA ASN A 245 12.95 6.74 12.96
C ASN A 245 11.97 7.38 11.96
N PHE A 246 10.66 7.19 12.12
CA PHE A 246 9.65 7.90 11.32
C PHE A 246 9.63 9.40 11.62
N GLU A 247 9.67 9.77 12.90
CA GLU A 247 9.67 11.18 13.32
C GLU A 247 10.91 11.94 12.84
N ASN A 248 12.08 11.29 12.80
CA ASN A 248 13.33 11.87 12.34
C ASN A 248 13.38 12.17 10.83
N GLN A 249 12.52 11.54 10.02
CA GLN A 249 12.45 11.82 8.57
C GLN A 249 11.79 13.16 8.26
N ASN A 250 11.00 13.70 9.18
CA ASN A 250 10.32 14.97 8.99
C ASN A 250 10.45 15.85 10.23
N PRO A 251 11.67 16.36 10.53
CA PRO A 251 11.93 17.13 11.73
C PRO A 251 11.14 18.44 11.77
N SER A 252 10.88 19.08 10.61
CA SER A 252 10.03 20.28 10.56
C SER A 252 8.60 19.97 11.00
N ASN A 253 8.04 18.83 10.62
CA ASN A 253 6.75 18.38 11.12
C ASN A 253 6.78 17.99 12.61
N THR A 254 7.71 17.11 12.99
CA THR A 254 7.81 16.53 14.33
C THR A 254 8.10 17.58 15.40
N LEU A 255 9.09 18.44 15.17
CA LEU A 255 9.58 19.40 16.16
C LEU A 255 8.78 20.71 16.16
N TRP A 256 8.05 21.02 15.09
CA TRP A 256 7.36 22.31 14.95
C TRP A 256 5.95 22.21 14.39
N THR A 257 5.77 21.92 13.09
CA THR A 257 4.51 22.13 12.36
C THR A 257 3.32 21.41 13.00
N LYS A 258 3.50 20.17 13.47
CA LYS A 258 2.44 19.39 14.12
C LYS A 258 1.90 20.10 15.36
N GLN A 259 2.78 20.54 16.25
CA GLN A 259 2.41 21.23 17.49
C GLN A 259 1.93 22.65 17.23
N TYR A 260 2.62 23.38 16.34
CA TYR A 260 2.24 24.73 15.95
C TYR A 260 0.88 24.79 15.27
N ASN A 261 0.49 23.80 14.45
CA ASN A 261 -0.83 23.76 13.83
C ASN A 261 -1.95 23.64 14.89
N VAL A 262 -1.73 22.85 15.95
CA VAL A 262 -2.68 22.77 17.07
C VAL A 262 -2.70 24.08 17.84
N TYR A 263 -1.54 24.64 18.18
CA TYR A 263 -1.45 25.92 18.89
C TYR A 263 -2.12 27.07 18.12
N SER A 264 -1.84 27.21 16.83
CA SER A 264 -2.35 28.31 15.99
C SER A 264 -3.85 28.21 15.70
N LYS A 265 -4.40 26.99 15.70
CA LYS A 265 -5.83 26.71 15.47
C LYS A 265 -6.45 25.96 16.65
N VAL A 266 -6.11 26.42 17.86
CA VAL A 266 -6.44 25.73 19.11
C VAL A 266 -7.94 25.48 19.26
N ASP A 267 -8.75 26.37 18.70
CA ASP A 267 -10.21 26.33 18.77
C ASP A 267 -10.84 25.25 17.85
N THR A 268 -10.09 24.65 16.92
CA THR A 268 -10.66 23.70 15.93
C THR A 268 -9.86 22.41 15.71
N GLU A 269 -8.54 22.41 15.96
CA GLU A 269 -7.67 21.27 15.63
C GLU A 269 -7.58 20.20 16.72
N ALA A 270 -8.05 20.48 17.95
CA ALA A 270 -7.87 19.61 19.11
C ALA A 270 -8.35 18.17 18.87
N ASN A 271 -9.60 17.99 18.42
CA ASN A 271 -10.20 16.66 18.21
C ASN A 271 -9.42 15.83 17.19
N ARG A 272 -9.10 16.42 16.01
CA ARG A 272 -8.35 15.74 14.95
C ARG A 272 -6.96 15.33 15.43
N TYR A 273 -6.30 16.21 16.20
CA TYR A 273 -4.99 15.94 16.76
C TYR A 273 -5.03 14.79 17.77
N LEU A 274 -5.92 14.86 18.76
CA LEU A 274 -6.06 13.83 19.80
C LEU A 274 -6.48 12.47 19.23
N GLU A 275 -7.34 12.44 18.20
CA GLU A 275 -7.66 11.17 17.51
C GLU A 275 -6.42 10.52 16.90
N PHE A 276 -5.58 11.32 16.23
CA PHE A 276 -4.34 10.81 15.63
C PHE A 276 -3.30 10.41 16.68
N GLU A 277 -3.13 11.23 17.74
CA GLU A 277 -2.16 10.95 18.80
C GLU A 277 -2.49 9.69 19.61
N ARG A 278 -3.77 9.32 19.71
CA ARG A 278 -4.18 8.03 20.29
C ARG A 278 -3.49 6.85 19.61
N TRP A 279 -3.40 6.89 18.28
CA TRP A 279 -2.71 5.87 17.50
C TRP A 279 -1.19 6.07 17.53
N TRP A 280 -0.72 7.30 17.29
CA TRP A 280 0.71 7.62 17.20
C TRP A 280 1.48 7.33 18.50
N GLY A 281 0.84 7.52 19.66
CA GLY A 281 1.43 7.18 20.96
C GLY A 281 1.37 5.69 21.31
N GLY A 282 0.58 4.89 20.60
CA GLY A 282 0.32 3.48 20.89
C GLY A 282 1.48 2.56 20.51
N HIS A 283 2.60 2.65 21.23
CA HIS A 283 3.81 1.87 20.94
C HIS A 283 3.67 0.38 21.27
N VAL A 284 4.11 -0.50 20.37
CA VAL A 284 4.14 -1.95 20.56
C VAL A 284 5.56 -2.51 20.58
N ASN A 285 5.75 -3.66 21.20
CA ASN A 285 7.04 -4.36 21.21
C ASN A 285 7.12 -5.37 20.06
N LEU A 286 8.33 -5.68 19.64
CA LEU A 286 8.68 -6.85 18.83
C LEU A 286 9.54 -7.81 19.66
N ASN A 287 9.47 -9.10 19.39
CA ASN A 287 10.41 -10.06 19.93
C ASN A 287 11.77 -9.85 19.25
N ALA A 288 12.88 -10.10 19.96
CA ALA A 288 14.23 -9.86 19.44
C ALA A 288 14.46 -10.55 18.08
N GLU A 289 14.03 -11.80 17.95
CA GLU A 289 14.17 -12.60 16.73
C GLU A 289 13.35 -12.03 15.56
N GLU A 290 12.20 -11.39 15.83
CA GLU A 290 11.36 -10.79 14.79
C GLU A 290 12.06 -9.58 14.16
N ILE A 291 12.50 -8.63 14.99
CA ILE A 291 13.14 -7.42 14.47
C ILE A 291 14.51 -7.73 13.87
N GLN A 292 15.24 -8.70 14.43
CA GLN A 292 16.53 -9.11 13.89
C GLN A 292 16.37 -9.71 12.49
N PHE A 293 15.37 -10.59 12.29
CA PHE A 293 15.01 -11.10 10.96
C PHE A 293 14.68 -9.96 10.00
N ILE A 294 13.83 -9.00 10.42
CA ILE A 294 13.42 -7.88 9.57
C ILE A 294 14.65 -7.09 9.09
N VAL A 295 15.56 -6.74 10.00
CA VAL A 295 16.72 -5.92 9.64
C VAL A 295 17.73 -6.73 8.82
N ASP A 296 18.02 -7.96 9.21
CA ASP A 296 19.04 -8.79 8.55
C ASP A 296 18.60 -9.28 7.18
N GLU A 297 17.38 -9.78 7.04
CA GLU A 297 16.93 -10.38 5.79
C GLU A 297 16.41 -9.33 4.80
N LEU A 298 15.74 -8.30 5.31
CA LEU A 298 15.02 -7.36 4.45
C LEU A 298 15.86 -6.10 4.22
N PHE A 299 15.97 -5.23 5.23
CA PHE A 299 16.51 -3.88 5.05
C PHE A 299 18.00 -3.84 4.73
N ILE A 300 18.81 -4.61 5.47
CA ILE A 300 20.26 -4.69 5.23
C ILE A 300 20.57 -5.81 4.24
N GLY A 301 19.89 -6.95 4.34
CA GLY A 301 20.20 -8.13 3.54
C GLY A 301 19.74 -8.08 2.08
N ASN A 302 18.63 -7.37 1.82
CA ASN A 302 17.92 -7.36 0.55
C ASN A 302 17.64 -8.76 -0.03
N ASN A 303 17.26 -9.71 0.84
CA ASN A 303 17.17 -11.13 0.52
C ASN A 303 15.79 -11.57 -0.01
N LEU A 304 14.74 -10.76 0.16
CA LEU A 304 13.36 -11.12 -0.22
C LEU A 304 13.19 -11.30 -1.73
N ALA A 305 13.41 -10.25 -2.51
CA ALA A 305 13.31 -10.30 -3.98
C ALA A 305 14.38 -11.23 -4.58
N ALA A 306 15.56 -11.30 -3.94
CA ALA A 306 16.64 -12.22 -4.30
C ALA A 306 16.31 -13.70 -4.05
N GLY A 307 15.21 -14.01 -3.35
CA GLY A 307 14.79 -15.38 -3.02
C GLY A 307 15.84 -16.13 -2.20
N LYS A 308 16.46 -15.45 -1.24
CA LYS A 308 17.52 -15.98 -0.37
C LYS A 308 17.04 -16.32 1.04
N ILE A 309 15.80 -15.93 1.40
CA ILE A 309 15.21 -16.24 2.69
C ILE A 309 14.78 -17.71 2.71
N GLU A 310 15.20 -18.44 3.74
CA GLU A 310 14.87 -19.84 3.98
C GLU A 310 14.14 -19.98 5.32
N MET A 311 13.03 -20.73 5.29
CA MET A 311 12.22 -21.05 6.45
C MET A 311 12.85 -22.21 7.23
N SER A 312 12.46 -22.40 8.50
CA SER A 312 13.03 -23.44 9.36
C SER A 312 12.82 -24.88 8.85
N ASP A 313 11.86 -25.10 7.95
CA ASP A 313 11.60 -26.38 7.29
C ASP A 313 12.32 -26.56 5.95
N GLY A 314 13.21 -25.64 5.59
CA GLY A 314 13.99 -25.65 4.34
C GLY A 314 13.23 -25.10 3.12
N ARG A 315 11.97 -24.68 3.26
CA ARG A 315 11.26 -23.99 2.17
C ARG A 315 11.86 -22.61 1.96
N ARG A 316 12.18 -22.31 0.70
CA ARG A 316 12.67 -21.01 0.29
C ARG A 316 11.52 -20.08 -0.08
N VAL A 317 11.59 -18.83 0.36
CA VAL A 317 10.71 -17.76 -0.07
C VAL A 317 11.07 -17.36 -1.50
N ASP A 318 10.15 -17.55 -2.44
CA ASP A 318 10.31 -17.14 -3.83
C ASP A 318 9.04 -16.41 -4.28
N LEU A 319 9.13 -15.09 -4.45
CA LEU A 319 7.98 -14.27 -4.86
C LEU A 319 7.36 -14.71 -6.20
N ARG A 320 8.12 -15.43 -7.04
CA ARG A 320 7.64 -15.97 -8.33
C ARG A 320 6.71 -17.18 -8.14
N ASN A 321 6.60 -17.73 -6.92
CA ASN A 321 5.65 -18.79 -6.59
C ASN A 321 4.23 -18.26 -6.33
N ILE A 322 4.06 -16.94 -6.16
CA ILE A 322 2.74 -16.32 -5.97
C ILE A 322 1.93 -16.48 -7.26
N GLN A 323 0.74 -17.06 -7.15
CA GLN A 323 -0.15 -17.34 -8.31
C GLN A 323 -1.26 -16.30 -8.50
N SER A 324 -1.43 -15.46 -7.48
CA SER A 324 -2.48 -14.46 -7.41
C SER A 324 -2.01 -13.11 -7.92
N PRO A 325 -2.90 -12.30 -8.51
CA PRO A 325 -2.55 -10.95 -8.92
C PRO A 325 -2.01 -10.14 -7.75
N ILE A 326 -0.95 -9.38 -8.00
CA ILE A 326 -0.35 -8.46 -7.04
C ILE A 326 -0.66 -7.04 -7.48
N VAL A 327 -1.33 -6.27 -6.62
CA VAL A 327 -1.57 -4.85 -6.79
C VAL A 327 -0.60 -4.10 -5.88
N VAL A 328 0.28 -3.28 -6.43
CA VAL A 328 1.21 -2.44 -5.67
C VAL A 328 0.73 -0.99 -5.69
N PHE A 329 0.53 -0.40 -4.51
CA PHE A 329 0.17 1.01 -4.39
C PHE A 329 1.29 1.78 -3.70
N CYS A 330 1.96 2.66 -4.44
CA CYS A 330 3.04 3.51 -3.94
C CYS A 330 2.86 4.98 -4.33
N SER A 331 3.72 5.87 -3.84
CA SER A 331 3.67 7.29 -4.17
C SER A 331 5.03 7.95 -4.31
N GLU A 332 5.14 8.91 -5.22
CA GLU A 332 6.29 9.82 -5.33
C GLU A 332 6.44 10.74 -4.09
N GLY A 333 5.38 10.93 -3.30
CA GLY A 333 5.43 11.67 -2.04
C GLY A 333 5.85 10.83 -0.84
N ASP A 334 6.06 9.52 -1.03
CA ASP A 334 6.44 8.59 0.03
C ASP A 334 7.97 8.53 0.18
N ASN A 335 8.48 9.10 1.28
CA ASN A 335 9.90 9.05 1.63
C ASN A 335 10.31 7.76 2.37
N VAL A 336 9.34 6.93 2.77
CA VAL A 336 9.56 5.66 3.47
C VAL A 336 9.64 4.53 2.46
N THR A 337 8.73 4.49 1.50
CA THR A 337 8.65 3.46 0.46
C THR A 337 8.41 4.11 -0.90
N PRO A 338 9.44 4.77 -1.45
CA PRO A 338 9.35 5.37 -2.77
C PRO A 338 9.11 4.31 -3.85
N PRO A 339 8.71 4.71 -5.07
CA PRO A 339 8.37 3.77 -6.14
C PRO A 339 9.44 2.70 -6.41
N GLN A 340 10.72 3.06 -6.34
CA GLN A 340 11.84 2.13 -6.53
C GLN A 340 11.81 1.00 -5.49
N GLN A 341 11.61 1.33 -4.20
CA GLN A 341 11.54 0.31 -3.15
C GLN A 341 10.28 -0.55 -3.25
N ALA A 342 9.18 0.00 -3.76
CA ALA A 342 7.94 -0.73 -3.96
C ALA A 342 7.94 -1.64 -5.21
N LEU A 343 8.70 -1.30 -6.26
CA LEU A 343 8.57 -1.91 -7.58
C LEU A 343 9.83 -2.59 -8.12
N ASP A 344 11.04 -2.23 -7.67
CA ASP A 344 12.29 -2.78 -8.27
C ASP A 344 12.47 -4.29 -8.00
N TRP A 345 11.74 -4.88 -7.05
CA TRP A 345 11.68 -6.33 -6.85
C TRP A 345 11.24 -7.07 -8.13
N ILE A 346 10.47 -6.40 -9.01
CA ILE A 346 10.06 -6.93 -10.31
C ILE A 346 11.28 -7.09 -11.22
N LEU A 347 12.24 -6.16 -11.16
CA LEU A 347 13.49 -6.20 -11.93
C LEU A 347 14.43 -7.30 -11.42
N ASP A 348 14.40 -7.57 -10.11
CA ASP A 348 15.19 -8.64 -9.49
C ASP A 348 14.60 -10.04 -9.79
N CYS A 349 13.27 -10.13 -9.88
CA CYS A 349 12.55 -11.38 -10.08
C CYS A 349 12.45 -11.79 -11.57
N TYR A 350 12.33 -10.84 -12.50
CA TYR A 350 11.96 -11.12 -13.89
C TYR A 350 12.87 -10.42 -14.90
N ALA A 351 13.13 -11.09 -16.02
CA ALA A 351 13.91 -10.60 -17.15
C ALA A 351 13.16 -9.55 -17.97
N ASP A 352 11.90 -9.86 -18.23
CA ASP A 352 10.99 -9.13 -19.09
C ASP A 352 9.54 -9.54 -18.77
N VAL A 353 8.60 -8.99 -19.54
CA VAL A 353 7.17 -9.27 -19.37
C VAL A 353 6.83 -10.70 -19.78
N ASP A 354 7.61 -11.32 -20.67
CA ASP A 354 7.38 -12.71 -21.07
C ASP A 354 7.77 -13.69 -19.97
N GLU A 355 8.79 -13.38 -19.16
CA GLU A 355 9.07 -14.15 -17.95
C GLU A 355 7.97 -13.97 -16.90
N ILE A 356 7.44 -12.75 -16.68
CA ILE A 356 6.25 -12.55 -15.82
C ILE A 356 5.09 -13.46 -16.28
N ARG A 357 4.84 -13.50 -17.59
CA ARG A 357 3.82 -14.35 -18.21
C ARG A 357 4.10 -15.84 -18.07
N ALA A 358 5.37 -16.25 -18.17
CA ALA A 358 5.79 -17.65 -18.03
C ALA A 358 5.50 -18.20 -16.62
N TYR A 359 5.66 -17.37 -15.59
CA TYR A 359 5.24 -17.69 -14.21
C TYR A 359 3.73 -17.53 -13.99
N GLY A 360 2.95 -17.13 -15.01
CA GLY A 360 1.51 -16.93 -14.92
C GLY A 360 1.11 -15.74 -14.05
N GLN A 361 2.04 -14.81 -13.80
CA GLN A 361 1.86 -13.74 -12.82
C GLN A 361 1.19 -12.51 -13.43
N THR A 362 0.29 -11.88 -12.67
CA THR A 362 -0.37 -10.61 -13.01
C THR A 362 0.08 -9.57 -11.99
N ILE A 363 0.78 -8.52 -12.44
CA ILE A 363 1.24 -7.43 -11.58
C ILE A 363 0.59 -6.14 -12.05
N VAL A 364 -0.12 -5.47 -11.15
CA VAL A 364 -0.71 -4.15 -11.37
C VAL A 364 -0.05 -3.20 -10.39
N TYR A 365 0.39 -2.03 -10.83
CA TYR A 365 0.89 -0.99 -9.92
C TYR A 365 0.18 0.33 -10.15
N THR A 366 0.13 1.18 -9.13
CA THR A 366 -0.24 2.59 -9.28
C THR A 366 0.71 3.48 -8.50
N VAL A 367 1.06 4.62 -9.09
CA VAL A 367 1.97 5.61 -8.50
C VAL A 367 1.21 6.91 -8.28
N HIS A 368 0.87 7.21 -7.03
CA HIS A 368 0.27 8.49 -6.70
C HIS A 368 1.33 9.60 -6.65
N LYS A 369 0.99 10.82 -7.07
CA LYS A 369 1.97 11.89 -7.27
C LYS A 369 2.50 12.57 -6.00
N SER A 370 1.70 12.65 -4.93
CA SER A 370 2.06 13.54 -3.80
C SER A 370 1.65 13.05 -2.41
N ILE A 371 1.10 11.84 -2.26
CA ILE A 371 0.71 11.39 -0.91
C ILE A 371 1.95 10.94 -0.16
N GLY A 372 2.06 11.36 1.10
CA GLY A 372 3.03 10.78 2.01
C GLY A 372 2.66 9.35 2.39
N HIS A 373 3.61 8.64 2.99
CA HIS A 373 3.48 7.23 3.39
C HIS A 373 2.15 6.87 4.08
N LEU A 374 1.79 7.60 5.14
CA LEU A 374 0.55 7.38 5.87
C LEU A 374 -0.69 7.65 5.02
N GLY A 375 -0.61 8.58 4.07
CA GLY A 375 -1.72 8.90 3.18
C GLY A 375 -2.13 7.73 2.27
N ILE A 376 -1.24 6.76 2.06
CA ILE A 376 -1.48 5.57 1.23
C ILE A 376 -2.54 4.67 1.87
N PHE A 377 -2.51 4.44 3.18
CA PHE A 377 -3.39 3.48 3.87
C PHE A 377 -4.26 4.09 4.99
N VAL A 378 -3.91 5.27 5.50
CA VAL A 378 -4.73 6.02 6.48
C VAL A 378 -5.71 6.95 5.73
N SER A 379 -6.62 6.37 4.96
CA SER A 379 -7.53 7.15 4.10
C SER A 379 -8.67 7.81 4.89
N GLY A 380 -8.79 9.14 4.73
CA GLY A 380 -9.99 9.94 4.98
C GLY A 380 -10.35 10.90 3.84
N GLY A 381 -9.74 10.72 2.65
CA GLY A 381 -9.96 11.61 1.50
C GLY A 381 -8.97 11.47 0.34
N VAL A 382 -7.66 11.35 0.59
CA VAL A 382 -6.64 11.50 -0.48
C VAL A 382 -6.40 10.22 -1.29
N ALA A 383 -6.26 9.05 -0.64
CA ALA A 383 -6.17 7.74 -1.31
C ALA A 383 -7.51 7.02 -1.43
N LYS A 384 -8.61 7.71 -1.09
CA LYS A 384 -9.97 7.15 -1.07
C LYS A 384 -10.38 6.64 -2.45
N LYS A 385 -9.96 7.36 -3.48
CA LYS A 385 -10.23 7.04 -4.88
C LYS A 385 -9.63 5.69 -5.24
N GLU A 386 -8.33 5.51 -5.04
CA GLU A 386 -7.57 4.30 -5.39
C GLU A 386 -8.16 3.08 -4.68
N HIS A 387 -8.38 3.16 -3.36
CA HIS A 387 -8.96 2.06 -2.59
C HIS A 387 -10.40 1.73 -3.00
N ALA A 388 -11.21 2.74 -3.34
CA ALA A 388 -12.58 2.55 -3.83
C ALA A 388 -12.60 1.82 -5.16
N GLU A 389 -11.74 2.24 -6.08
CA GLU A 389 -11.63 1.61 -7.38
C GLU A 389 -11.07 0.19 -7.26
N PHE A 390 -10.02 -0.04 -6.46
CA PHE A 390 -9.48 -1.37 -6.23
C PHE A 390 -10.52 -2.31 -5.64
N SER A 391 -11.25 -1.89 -4.60
CA SER A 391 -12.26 -2.72 -3.96
C SER A 391 -13.43 -3.04 -4.90
N SER A 392 -13.89 -2.06 -5.66
CA SER A 392 -15.02 -2.21 -6.60
C SER A 392 -14.66 -3.05 -7.83
N ASN A 393 -13.39 -2.99 -8.25
CA ASN A 393 -12.88 -3.62 -9.46
C ASN A 393 -11.94 -4.82 -9.19
N ILE A 394 -11.86 -5.32 -7.96
CA ILE A 394 -10.89 -6.37 -7.58
C ILE A 394 -11.08 -7.67 -8.37
N ASP A 395 -12.32 -8.06 -8.68
CA ASP A 395 -12.59 -9.24 -9.51
C ASP A 395 -12.09 -9.06 -10.95
N LEU A 396 -12.02 -7.81 -11.42
CA LEU A 396 -11.51 -7.49 -12.75
C LEU A 396 -10.01 -7.63 -12.77
N ILE A 397 -9.33 -7.10 -11.76
CA ILE A 397 -7.90 -7.33 -11.55
C ILE A 397 -7.61 -8.84 -11.47
N ASP A 398 -8.51 -9.62 -10.86
CA ASP A 398 -8.36 -11.07 -10.74
C ASP A 398 -8.38 -11.83 -12.08
N VAL A 399 -9.14 -11.32 -13.06
CA VAL A 399 -9.28 -11.93 -14.39
C VAL A 399 -8.26 -11.39 -15.39
N LEU A 400 -7.55 -10.30 -15.07
CA LEU A 400 -6.53 -9.74 -15.96
C LEU A 400 -5.51 -10.82 -16.37
N PRO A 401 -5.21 -10.92 -17.68
CA PRO A 401 -4.18 -11.82 -18.15
C PRO A 401 -2.82 -11.57 -17.48
N PRO A 402 -1.93 -12.58 -17.42
CA PRO A 402 -0.58 -12.41 -16.92
C PRO A 402 0.21 -11.34 -17.67
N GLY A 403 0.95 -10.52 -16.93
CA GLY A 403 1.66 -9.36 -17.45
C GLY A 403 1.90 -8.28 -16.39
N LEU A 404 2.46 -7.16 -16.84
CA LEU A 404 2.72 -5.97 -16.04
C LEU A 404 1.80 -4.84 -16.50
N TYR A 405 1.11 -4.20 -15.56
CA TYR A 405 0.13 -3.16 -15.83
C TYR A 405 0.27 -1.98 -14.87
N GLU A 406 0.02 -0.76 -15.37
CA GLU A 406 -0.20 0.43 -14.55
C GLU A 406 -1.70 0.71 -14.44
N ALA A 407 -2.21 0.81 -13.21
CA ALA A 407 -3.55 1.28 -12.94
C ALA A 407 -3.58 2.81 -12.96
N THR A 408 -4.25 3.37 -13.96
CA THR A 408 -4.54 4.80 -14.10
C THR A 408 -6.02 5.06 -13.85
N PHE A 409 -6.36 6.27 -13.41
CA PHE A 409 -7.71 6.59 -12.98
C PHE A 409 -8.17 7.93 -13.55
N GLU A 410 -9.14 7.89 -14.44
CA GLU A 410 -9.69 9.07 -15.12
C GLU A 410 -11.01 9.52 -14.50
N ALA A 411 -11.22 10.84 -14.39
CA ALA A 411 -12.46 11.39 -13.88
C ALA A 411 -13.59 11.18 -14.89
N LYS A 412 -14.79 10.87 -14.38
CA LYS A 412 -16.01 10.81 -15.17
C LYS A 412 -16.40 12.22 -15.66
N GLY A 413 -16.67 12.36 -16.95
CA GLY A 413 -17.16 13.59 -17.60
C GLY A 413 -18.35 13.33 -18.52
N GLU A 414 -18.91 14.39 -19.12
CA GLU A 414 -20.06 14.29 -20.05
C GLU A 414 -19.74 13.47 -21.32
N GLU A 415 -18.46 13.41 -21.72
CA GLU A 415 -17.99 12.60 -22.85
C GLU A 415 -17.63 11.15 -22.47
N THR A 416 -17.80 10.74 -21.20
CA THR A 416 -17.51 9.36 -20.78
C THR A 416 -18.54 8.38 -21.36
N THR A 417 -18.13 7.63 -22.38
CA THR A 417 -18.95 6.60 -23.05
C THR A 417 -19.39 5.50 -22.05
N SER A 418 -20.68 5.14 -22.07
CA SER A 418 -21.31 4.11 -21.21
C SER A 418 -21.14 4.38 -19.70
N SER A 419 -21.51 5.59 -19.29
CA SER A 419 -21.40 6.10 -17.92
C SER A 419 -22.22 5.31 -16.87
N ASP A 420 -23.16 4.48 -17.31
CA ASP A 420 -23.99 3.57 -16.53
C ASP A 420 -23.23 2.31 -16.06
N LEU A 421 -22.13 1.96 -16.71
CA LEU A 421 -21.29 0.79 -16.38
C LEU A 421 -20.17 1.10 -15.39
N VAL A 422 -19.99 2.37 -15.03
CA VAL A 422 -18.93 2.88 -14.15
C VAL A 422 -19.46 2.96 -12.72
N VAL A 423 -18.81 2.26 -11.78
CA VAL A 423 -19.16 2.32 -10.35
C VAL A 423 -18.40 3.48 -9.70
N GLY A 424 -19.05 4.65 -9.61
CA GLY A 424 -18.48 5.83 -8.94
C GLY A 424 -18.16 7.01 -9.86
N GLN A 425 -17.18 7.82 -9.47
CA GLN A 425 -16.78 9.04 -10.19
C GLN A 425 -15.49 8.90 -11.00
N TRP A 426 -14.83 7.73 -10.91
CA TRP A 426 -13.57 7.46 -11.58
C TRP A 426 -13.69 6.19 -12.40
N VAL A 427 -12.93 6.12 -13.49
CA VAL A 427 -12.81 4.93 -14.34
C VAL A 427 -11.40 4.40 -14.19
N MET A 428 -11.26 3.21 -13.61
CA MET A 428 -9.96 2.52 -13.54
C MET A 428 -9.61 1.91 -14.90
N ARG A 429 -8.36 2.12 -15.33
CA ARG A 429 -7.77 1.51 -16.52
C ARG A 429 -6.47 0.83 -16.17
N CYS A 430 -6.25 -0.36 -16.72
CA CYS A 430 -4.99 -1.09 -16.60
C CYS A 430 -4.25 -1.03 -17.93
N GLU A 431 -3.20 -0.21 -17.98
CA GLU A 431 -2.36 -0.04 -19.16
C GLU A 431 -1.19 -1.00 -19.12
N ALA A 432 -0.94 -1.74 -20.19
CA ALA A 432 0.20 -2.64 -20.28
C ALA A 432 1.50 -1.84 -20.23
N ARG A 433 2.46 -2.35 -19.47
CA ARG A 433 3.79 -1.79 -19.28
C ARG A 433 4.87 -2.83 -19.50
N THR A 434 6.09 -2.36 -19.59
CA THR A 434 7.31 -3.14 -19.70
C THR A 434 8.21 -2.88 -18.50
N LEU A 435 9.22 -3.72 -18.31
CA LEU A 435 10.24 -3.44 -17.29
C LEU A 435 11.06 -2.19 -17.64
N GLY A 436 11.00 -1.70 -18.90
CA GLY A 436 11.56 -0.40 -19.27
C GLY A 436 10.88 0.76 -18.55
N ASP A 437 9.56 0.67 -18.33
CA ASP A 437 8.79 1.70 -17.63
C ASP A 437 9.15 1.76 -16.13
N ILE A 438 9.41 0.60 -15.50
CA ILE A 438 9.92 0.54 -14.13
C ILE A 438 11.33 1.15 -14.06
N ARG A 439 12.24 0.76 -14.96
CA ARG A 439 13.60 1.33 -15.01
C ARG A 439 13.61 2.84 -15.27
N ALA A 440 12.62 3.36 -16.00
CA ALA A 440 12.50 4.79 -16.28
C ALA A 440 12.23 5.62 -15.01
N MET A 441 11.76 5.00 -13.92
CA MET A 441 11.62 5.65 -12.61
C MET A 441 12.97 5.88 -11.92
N GLY A 442 14.07 5.33 -12.47
CA GLY A 442 15.39 5.36 -11.84
C GLY A 442 15.59 4.21 -10.85
N GLY A 443 16.81 4.05 -10.36
CA GLY A 443 17.19 2.97 -9.44
C GLY A 443 18.70 2.95 -9.22
N ASN A 444 19.19 1.89 -8.57
CA ASN A 444 20.60 1.73 -8.29
C ASN A 444 21.42 1.36 -9.53
N SER A 445 22.64 1.88 -9.61
CA SER A 445 23.63 1.32 -10.54
C SER A 445 24.28 0.06 -9.96
N PRO A 446 24.98 -0.76 -10.76
CA PRO A 446 25.80 -1.85 -10.24
C PRO A 446 26.86 -1.40 -9.22
N GLU A 447 27.39 -0.17 -9.33
CA GLU A 447 28.28 0.38 -8.30
C GLU A 447 27.55 0.58 -6.97
N ASP A 448 26.32 1.10 -7.00
CA ASP A 448 25.51 1.28 -5.80
C ASP A 448 25.19 -0.04 -5.13
N GLU A 449 24.82 -1.06 -5.90
CA GLU A 449 24.60 -2.41 -5.40
C GLU A 449 25.84 -2.98 -4.69
N ARG A 450 27.05 -2.74 -5.23
CA ARG A 450 28.31 -3.12 -4.56
C ARG A 450 28.55 -2.35 -3.26
N ARG A 451 28.17 -1.07 -3.18
CA ARG A 451 28.24 -0.28 -1.94
C ARG A 451 27.32 -0.86 -0.87
N PHE A 452 26.08 -1.20 -1.22
CA PHE A 452 25.15 -1.84 -0.28
C PHE A 452 25.62 -3.24 0.13
N ALA A 453 26.18 -4.04 -0.79
CA ALA A 453 26.77 -5.33 -0.46
C ALA A 453 27.95 -5.20 0.53
N ALA A 454 28.78 -4.16 0.39
CA ALA A 454 29.83 -3.85 1.36
C ALA A 454 29.25 -3.49 2.74
N ALA A 455 28.20 -2.66 2.79
CA ALA A 455 27.50 -2.30 4.02
C ALA A 455 26.87 -3.52 4.70
N LYS A 456 26.25 -4.42 3.93
CA LYS A 456 25.76 -5.71 4.42
C LYS A 456 26.87 -6.54 5.05
N ARG A 457 28.04 -6.62 4.40
CA ARG A 457 29.17 -7.39 4.94
C ARG A 457 29.71 -6.82 6.25
N VAL A 458 29.77 -5.49 6.37
CA VAL A 458 30.12 -4.83 7.64
C VAL A 458 29.09 -5.15 8.73
N SER A 459 27.79 -5.12 8.39
CA SER A 459 26.72 -5.47 9.31
C SER A 459 26.88 -6.88 9.88
N GLU A 460 27.11 -7.87 9.01
CA GLU A 460 27.32 -9.27 9.42
C GLU A 460 28.50 -9.41 10.39
N LEU A 461 29.61 -8.73 10.10
CA LEU A 461 30.81 -8.75 10.95
C LEU A 461 30.57 -8.09 12.31
N ASN A 462 29.92 -6.93 12.33
CA ASN A 462 29.63 -6.19 13.56
C ASN A 462 28.62 -6.93 14.44
N LEU A 463 27.57 -7.51 13.84
CA LEU A 463 26.60 -8.34 14.57
C LEU A 463 27.31 -9.55 15.20
N ALA A 464 28.13 -10.27 14.43
CA ALA A 464 28.88 -11.41 14.94
C ALA A 464 29.85 -11.02 16.07
N ALA A 465 30.51 -9.86 15.96
CA ALA A 465 31.38 -9.34 17.01
C ALA A 465 30.58 -8.99 18.29
N TYR A 466 29.46 -8.29 18.14
CA TYR A 466 28.58 -7.96 19.27
C TYR A 466 28.10 -9.22 20.00
N GLN A 467 27.53 -10.18 19.26
CA GLN A 467 26.98 -11.42 19.82
C GLN A 467 28.06 -12.24 20.54
N LYS A 468 29.29 -12.27 19.99
CA LYS A 468 30.36 -13.08 20.55
C LYS A 468 31.01 -12.43 21.78
N PHE A 469 31.22 -11.11 21.76
CA PHE A 469 32.08 -10.45 22.75
C PHE A 469 31.33 -9.59 23.76
N VAL A 470 30.14 -9.08 23.43
CA VAL A 470 29.43 -8.08 24.25
C VAL A 470 28.09 -8.61 24.77
N GLN A 471 27.29 -9.26 23.91
CA GLN A 471 25.96 -9.76 24.23
C GLN A 471 25.90 -10.63 25.51
N PRO A 472 26.84 -11.56 25.78
CA PRO A 472 26.78 -12.38 26.99
C PRO A 472 26.81 -11.55 28.28
N TRP A 473 27.58 -10.45 28.29
CA TRP A 473 27.65 -9.54 29.42
C TRP A 473 26.36 -8.74 29.58
N ILE A 474 25.82 -8.21 28.47
CA ILE A 474 24.56 -7.46 28.49
C ILE A 474 23.41 -8.33 29.00
N LYS A 475 23.22 -9.53 28.43
CA LYS A 475 22.16 -10.47 28.85
C LYS A 475 22.28 -10.90 30.32
N THR A 476 23.49 -10.89 30.88
CA THR A 476 23.72 -11.21 32.30
C THR A 476 23.38 -10.03 33.23
N LEU A 477 23.62 -8.79 32.77
CA LEU A 477 23.42 -7.58 33.57
C LEU A 477 21.99 -7.02 33.50
N VAL A 478 21.31 -7.20 32.37
CA VAL A 478 19.97 -6.65 32.14
C VAL A 478 18.92 -7.52 32.81
N THR A 479 18.12 -6.91 33.70
CA THR A 479 16.95 -7.54 34.32
C THR A 479 15.66 -7.06 33.66
N PRO A 480 14.56 -7.83 33.74
CA PRO A 480 13.25 -7.38 33.23
C PRO A 480 12.79 -6.03 33.79
N GLN A 481 13.08 -5.75 35.07
CA GLN A 481 12.72 -4.49 35.71
C GLN A 481 13.53 -3.32 35.14
N MET A 482 14.81 -3.53 34.85
CA MET A 482 15.66 -2.50 34.24
C MET A 482 15.22 -2.21 32.80
N ALA A 483 14.93 -3.26 32.02
CA ALA A 483 14.38 -3.13 30.67
C ALA A 483 13.07 -2.32 30.65
N GLU A 484 12.13 -2.65 31.53
CA GLU A 484 10.86 -1.93 31.65
C GLU A 484 11.05 -0.48 32.09
N THR A 485 12.00 -0.21 33.00
CA THR A 485 12.34 1.16 33.40
C THR A 485 12.92 1.96 32.23
N MET A 486 13.84 1.38 31.46
CA MET A 486 14.42 2.03 30.27
C MET A 486 13.34 2.33 29.21
N ARG A 487 12.41 1.39 28.99
CA ARG A 487 11.25 1.57 28.10
C ARG A 487 10.39 2.76 28.52
N ASN A 488 10.06 2.84 29.81
CA ASN A 488 9.22 3.92 30.35
C ASN A 488 9.93 5.28 30.36
N LEU A 489 11.26 5.30 30.43
CA LEU A 489 12.09 6.50 30.29
C LEU A 489 12.39 6.89 28.85
N HIS A 490 11.91 6.14 27.86
CA HIS A 490 12.09 6.50 26.46
C HIS A 490 11.49 7.89 26.18
N PRO A 491 12.20 8.81 25.51
CA PRO A 491 11.74 10.19 25.31
C PRO A 491 10.34 10.28 24.68
N LEU A 492 10.04 9.38 23.74
CA LEU A 492 8.72 9.34 23.09
C LEU A 492 7.58 8.95 24.02
N ARG A 493 7.81 8.30 25.16
CA ARG A 493 6.78 8.05 26.18
C ARG A 493 6.73 9.17 27.20
N LEU A 494 7.90 9.67 27.62
CA LEU A 494 8.00 10.76 28.59
C LEU A 494 7.24 12.02 28.14
N GLN A 495 7.19 12.33 26.85
CA GLN A 495 6.42 13.47 26.33
C GLN A 495 4.90 13.36 26.49
N TYR A 496 4.34 12.14 26.62
CA TYR A 496 2.93 11.93 26.92
C TYR A 496 2.71 11.98 28.44
N GLU A 497 3.61 11.35 29.19
CA GLU A 497 3.52 11.23 30.65
C GLU A 497 3.72 12.58 31.37
N ALA A 498 4.69 13.40 30.94
CA ALA A 498 5.10 14.63 31.63
C ALA A 498 4.02 15.72 31.69
N LEU A 499 3.15 15.78 30.68
CA LEU A 499 2.06 16.78 30.58
C LEU A 499 0.70 16.21 30.98
N SER A 500 0.60 14.94 31.36
CA SER A 500 -0.65 14.31 31.80
C SER A 500 -1.21 14.88 33.11
N SER A 501 -2.44 14.52 33.47
CA SER A 501 -3.08 14.93 34.72
C SER A 501 -2.42 14.37 36.00
N GLN A 502 -1.46 13.44 35.89
CA GLN A 502 -0.65 13.04 37.05
C GLN A 502 0.40 14.09 37.42
N ASN A 503 0.69 15.05 36.53
CA ASN A 503 1.46 16.23 36.90
C ASN A 503 0.54 17.21 37.64
N PRO A 504 0.78 17.52 38.93
CA PRO A 504 -0.12 18.36 39.72
C PRO A 504 -0.34 19.76 39.13
N TRP A 505 0.63 20.31 38.39
CA TRP A 505 0.51 21.62 37.75
C TRP A 505 -0.53 21.63 36.62
N MET A 506 -0.81 20.48 36.02
CA MET A 506 -1.77 20.36 34.92
C MET A 506 -3.23 20.46 35.38
N THR A 507 -3.49 20.30 36.69
CA THR A 507 -4.82 20.58 37.26
C THR A 507 -5.15 22.08 37.17
N ALA A 508 -4.16 22.94 37.45
CA ALA A 508 -4.34 24.39 37.31
C ALA A 508 -4.52 24.81 35.85
N VAL A 509 -3.81 24.15 34.93
CA VAL A 509 -3.97 24.36 33.47
C VAL A 509 -5.38 24.01 33.03
N LYS A 510 -5.93 22.88 33.48
CA LYS A 510 -7.30 22.46 33.16
C LYS A 510 -8.33 23.52 33.57
N SER A 511 -8.29 23.96 34.83
CA SER A 511 -9.23 24.99 35.31
C SER A 511 -9.07 26.32 34.58
N ALA A 512 -7.83 26.74 34.29
CA ALA A 512 -7.59 27.95 33.50
C ALA A 512 -8.08 27.81 32.05
N ALA A 513 -7.98 26.62 31.45
CA ALA A 513 -8.49 26.34 30.12
C ALA A 513 -10.02 26.43 30.07
N GLU A 514 -10.72 25.84 31.05
CA GLU A 514 -12.19 25.93 31.19
C GLU A 514 -12.64 27.42 31.27
N ASP A 515 -11.99 28.23 32.11
CA ASP A 515 -12.28 29.66 32.22
C ASP A 515 -12.00 30.44 30.91
N ILE A 516 -10.96 30.04 30.17
CA ILE A 516 -10.57 30.67 28.90
C ILE A 516 -11.51 30.31 27.77
N GLU A 517 -12.06 29.09 27.72
CA GLU A 517 -13.06 28.70 26.72
C GLU A 517 -14.30 29.59 26.82
N ASP A 518 -14.77 29.87 28.03
CA ASP A 518 -15.90 30.77 28.28
C ASP A 518 -15.60 32.25 27.96
N ASN A 519 -14.32 32.65 28.06
CA ASN A 519 -13.87 34.04 27.91
C ASN A 519 -12.89 34.24 26.75
N ARG A 520 -13.00 33.39 25.72
CA ARG A 520 -12.08 33.38 24.58
C ARG A 520 -12.11 34.71 23.84
N LYS A 521 -10.94 35.30 23.59
CA LYS A 521 -10.74 36.56 22.85
C LYS A 521 -9.76 36.35 21.70
N PRO A 522 -10.24 35.82 20.55
CA PRO A 522 -9.40 35.66 19.38
C PRO A 522 -8.89 37.00 18.86
N VAL A 523 -7.61 37.05 18.46
CA VAL A 523 -7.03 38.22 17.80
C VAL A 523 -7.63 38.40 16.40
N ALA A 524 -7.78 39.65 15.94
CA ALA A 524 -8.20 39.95 14.58
C ALA A 524 -7.26 39.33 13.51
N GLN A 525 -7.82 38.87 12.39
CA GLN A 525 -7.07 38.18 11.33
C GLN A 525 -6.04 39.08 10.61
N ASP A 526 -6.28 40.38 10.58
CA ASP A 526 -5.41 41.39 9.99
C ASP A 526 -4.38 41.96 10.98
N ASN A 527 -4.28 41.41 12.20
CA ASN A 527 -3.34 41.85 13.21
C ASN A 527 -1.88 41.57 12.77
N PRO A 528 -0.98 42.58 12.76
CA PRO A 528 0.38 42.45 12.24
C PRO A 528 1.26 41.48 13.05
N PHE A 529 0.99 41.28 14.34
CA PHE A 529 1.75 40.35 15.18
C PHE A 529 1.38 38.88 14.89
N LEU A 530 0.12 38.62 14.51
CA LEU A 530 -0.30 37.31 14.02
C LEU A 530 0.39 36.97 12.69
N ALA A 531 0.40 37.92 11.75
CA ALA A 531 1.12 37.75 10.48
C ALA A 531 2.63 37.52 10.69
N PHE A 532 3.25 38.24 11.62
CA PHE A 532 4.64 38.02 12.00
C PHE A 532 4.87 36.63 12.61
N GLN A 533 3.98 36.16 13.49
CA GLN A 533 4.02 34.80 14.05
C GLN A 533 3.99 33.73 12.95
N GLU A 534 3.10 33.87 11.97
CA GLU A 534 3.00 32.94 10.83
C GLU A 534 4.25 32.96 9.96
N GLN A 535 4.81 34.14 9.70
CA GLN A 535 6.08 34.27 8.97
C GLN A 535 7.22 33.59 9.74
N MET A 536 7.27 33.73 11.06
CA MET A 536 8.27 33.08 11.89
C MET A 536 8.13 31.57 11.87
N SER A 537 6.91 31.05 11.96
CA SER A 537 6.67 29.62 11.79
C SER A 537 7.17 29.11 10.43
N LYS A 538 6.90 29.84 9.34
CA LYS A 538 7.40 29.47 8.00
C LYS A 538 8.93 29.46 7.93
N GLN A 539 9.60 30.41 8.59
CA GLN A 539 11.06 30.45 8.65
C GLN A 539 11.64 29.29 9.47
N ILE A 540 11.02 28.91 10.60
CA ILE A 540 11.44 27.75 11.39
C ILE A 540 11.31 26.46 10.58
N VAL A 541 10.17 26.27 9.90
CA VAL A 541 9.96 25.14 8.99
C VAL A 541 11.03 25.10 7.91
N HIS A 542 11.28 26.23 7.24
CA HIS A 542 12.30 26.30 6.20
C HIS A 542 13.72 26.01 6.72
N ALA A 543 14.07 26.47 7.92
CA ALA A 543 15.36 26.20 8.55
C ALA A 543 15.52 24.71 8.90
N LEU A 544 14.47 24.07 9.43
CA LEU A 544 14.45 22.65 9.76
C LEU A 544 14.50 21.77 8.50
N ASP A 545 13.76 22.13 7.46
CA ASP A 545 13.81 21.44 6.16
C ASP A 545 15.21 21.58 5.53
N SER A 546 15.80 22.78 5.54
CA SER A 546 17.15 23.00 5.01
C SER A 546 18.21 22.22 5.78
N TRP A 547 18.08 22.13 7.11
CA TRP A 547 18.96 21.32 7.94
C TRP A 547 18.82 19.82 7.64
N ARG A 548 17.57 19.32 7.50
CA ARG A 548 17.30 17.95 7.06
C ARG A 548 18.00 17.69 5.73
N ASP A 549 17.71 18.47 4.70
CA ASP A 549 18.25 18.25 3.35
C ASP A 549 19.79 18.24 3.34
N ALA A 550 20.44 19.07 4.15
CA ALA A 550 21.90 19.05 4.32
C ALA A 550 22.41 17.78 5.03
N GLN A 551 21.74 17.32 6.08
CA GLN A 551 22.09 16.07 6.78
C GLN A 551 21.89 14.84 5.88
N GLU A 552 20.83 14.85 5.07
CA GLU A 552 20.52 13.78 4.12
C GLU A 552 21.60 13.68 3.03
N ALA A 553 21.97 14.81 2.43
CA ALA A 553 23.04 14.88 1.43
C ALA A 553 24.40 14.44 2.01
N LEU A 554 24.71 14.86 3.25
CA LEU A 554 25.94 14.43 3.93
C LEU A 554 25.94 12.92 4.21
N SER A 555 24.82 12.38 4.66
CA SER A 555 24.66 10.95 4.97
C SER A 555 24.87 10.10 3.71
N GLU A 556 24.25 10.49 2.60
CA GLU A 556 24.47 9.85 1.30
C GLU A 556 25.94 9.94 0.87
N ALA A 557 26.54 11.13 0.93
CA ALA A 557 27.94 11.31 0.56
C ALA A 557 28.88 10.44 1.39
N ILE A 558 28.68 10.35 2.72
CA ILE A 558 29.48 9.49 3.58
C ILE A 558 29.31 8.03 3.18
N PHE A 559 28.06 7.57 3.00
CA PHE A 559 27.78 6.19 2.62
C PHE A 559 28.44 5.82 1.29
N LEU A 560 28.22 6.64 0.24
CA LEU A 560 28.73 6.37 -1.10
C LEU A 560 30.27 6.39 -1.16
N ASN A 561 30.93 7.27 -0.38
CA ASN A 561 32.40 7.34 -0.33
C ASN A 561 33.01 6.21 0.51
N LEU A 562 32.44 5.93 1.68
CA LEU A 562 32.95 4.90 2.58
C LEU A 562 32.83 3.51 1.93
N TYR A 563 31.61 3.16 1.51
CA TYR A 563 31.34 1.84 0.93
C TYR A 563 31.67 1.76 -0.56
N GLY A 564 31.94 2.89 -1.22
CA GLY A 564 32.50 2.94 -2.58
C GLY A 564 34.02 2.85 -2.64
N SER A 565 34.71 2.92 -1.50
CA SER A 565 36.16 2.84 -1.43
C SER A 565 36.67 1.46 -1.89
N PRO A 566 37.57 1.37 -2.89
CA PRO A 566 38.13 0.10 -3.31
C PRO A 566 38.86 -0.65 -2.20
N ALA A 567 39.49 0.07 -1.27
CA ALA A 567 40.17 -0.53 -0.13
C ALA A 567 39.17 -1.20 0.84
N VAL A 568 38.06 -0.54 1.12
CA VAL A 568 37.00 -1.07 1.99
C VAL A 568 36.32 -2.28 1.31
N GLN A 569 35.94 -2.15 0.05
CA GLN A 569 35.34 -3.25 -0.71
C GLN A 569 36.28 -4.47 -0.81
N THR A 570 37.57 -4.26 -1.07
CA THR A 570 38.55 -5.34 -1.13
C THR A 570 38.73 -6.02 0.23
N ALA A 571 38.83 -5.25 1.32
CA ALA A 571 38.95 -5.80 2.67
C ALA A 571 37.73 -6.63 3.08
N LEU A 572 36.55 -6.29 2.55
CA LEU A 572 35.29 -7.01 2.78
C LEU A 572 35.06 -8.16 1.80
N GLY A 573 35.92 -8.33 0.79
CA GLY A 573 35.80 -9.39 -0.22
C GLY A 573 34.73 -9.14 -1.27
N ILE A 574 34.38 -7.88 -1.55
CA ILE A 574 33.45 -7.52 -2.63
C ILE A 574 34.18 -7.55 -3.96
N ASP A 575 33.74 -8.41 -4.88
CA ASP A 575 34.28 -8.48 -6.23
C ASP A 575 33.88 -7.23 -7.03
N PRO A 576 34.83 -6.44 -7.59
CA PRO A 576 34.53 -5.27 -8.41
C PRO A 576 33.66 -5.56 -9.65
N LYS A 577 33.61 -6.82 -10.10
CA LYS A 577 32.80 -7.27 -11.25
C LYS A 577 31.47 -7.91 -10.83
N SER A 578 31.19 -8.01 -9.53
CA SER A 578 29.93 -8.58 -9.06
C SER A 578 28.74 -7.64 -9.31
N GLU A 579 27.59 -8.28 -9.51
CA GLU A 579 26.26 -7.68 -9.47
C GLU A 579 25.52 -8.32 -8.29
N PRO A 580 25.60 -7.74 -7.07
CA PRO A 580 25.05 -8.37 -5.86
C PRO A 580 23.56 -8.70 -5.91
N SER A 581 22.77 -7.87 -6.58
CA SER A 581 21.34 -8.07 -6.87
C SER A 581 21.12 -8.57 -8.30
N ARG A 582 21.99 -9.48 -8.77
CA ARG A 582 21.81 -10.11 -10.09
C ARG A 582 20.42 -10.76 -10.17
N ARG A 583 19.70 -10.41 -11.23
CA ARG A 583 18.42 -11.02 -11.61
C ARG A 583 18.48 -12.55 -11.52
N ARG A 584 17.44 -13.13 -10.93
CA ARG A 584 17.30 -14.58 -10.83
C ARG A 584 17.00 -15.19 -12.19
N GLU A 585 17.69 -16.27 -12.53
CA GLU A 585 17.40 -17.02 -13.75
C GLU A 585 16.25 -18.01 -13.51
N MET A 586 15.50 -18.30 -14.57
CA MET A 586 14.52 -19.38 -14.59
C MET A 586 15.23 -20.72 -14.44
N SER A 587 14.76 -21.54 -13.48
CA SER A 587 15.31 -22.88 -13.26
C SER A 587 15.04 -23.80 -14.45
N ALA A 588 15.91 -24.80 -14.64
CA ALA A 588 15.72 -25.80 -15.69
C ALA A 588 14.40 -26.59 -15.51
N GLU A 589 14.03 -26.88 -14.25
CA GLU A 589 12.77 -27.54 -13.89
C GLU A 589 11.55 -26.72 -14.31
N HIS A 590 11.55 -25.41 -14.01
CA HIS A 590 10.46 -24.53 -14.40
C HIS A 590 10.39 -24.38 -15.93
N ARG A 591 11.53 -24.29 -16.61
CA ARG A 591 11.58 -24.26 -18.08
C ARG A 591 10.96 -25.51 -18.70
N ALA A 592 11.26 -26.70 -18.17
CA ALA A 592 10.65 -27.94 -18.64
C ALA A 592 9.13 -28.00 -18.37
N MET A 593 8.68 -27.49 -17.22
CA MET A 593 7.25 -27.36 -16.92
C MET A 593 6.55 -26.41 -17.89
N LEU A 594 7.17 -25.28 -18.20
CA LEU A 594 6.68 -24.29 -19.15
C LEU A 594 6.56 -24.89 -20.56
N GLU A 595 7.60 -25.57 -21.05
CA GLU A 595 7.57 -26.23 -22.37
C GLU A 595 6.44 -27.25 -22.47
N LYS A 596 6.22 -28.06 -21.43
CA LYS A 596 5.10 -29.00 -21.36
C LYS A 596 3.75 -28.27 -21.39
N ARG A 597 3.61 -27.17 -20.65
CA ARG A 597 2.37 -26.37 -20.63
C ARG A 597 2.11 -25.70 -21.99
N VAL A 598 3.16 -25.19 -22.65
CA VAL A 598 3.08 -24.64 -24.01
C VAL A 598 2.62 -25.70 -25.00
N ALA A 599 3.18 -26.91 -24.95
CA ALA A 599 2.77 -28.02 -25.81
C ALA A 599 1.30 -28.40 -25.58
N GLN A 600 0.86 -28.48 -24.32
CA GLN A 600 -0.54 -28.76 -23.95
C GLN A 600 -1.50 -27.69 -24.49
N LEU A 601 -1.15 -26.40 -24.33
CA LEU A 601 -1.97 -25.31 -24.84
C LEU A 601 -2.05 -25.32 -26.38
N LYS A 602 -0.93 -25.62 -27.06
CA LYS A 602 -0.91 -25.78 -28.52
C LYS A 602 -1.82 -26.90 -29.00
N SER A 603 -1.80 -28.07 -28.35
CA SER A 603 -2.69 -29.17 -28.74
C SER A 603 -4.17 -28.85 -28.52
N GLY A 604 -4.49 -28.03 -27.50
CA GLY A 604 -5.86 -27.62 -27.18
C GLY A 604 -6.42 -26.45 -28.01
N ILE A 605 -5.67 -25.85 -28.93
CA ILE A 605 -6.10 -24.66 -29.69
C ILE A 605 -7.45 -24.86 -30.41
N GLY A 606 -7.67 -26.08 -30.92
CA GLY A 606 -8.89 -26.46 -31.65
C GLY A 606 -10.03 -26.99 -30.78
N GLU A 607 -9.84 -27.09 -29.46
CA GLU A 607 -10.85 -27.60 -28.52
C GLU A 607 -11.69 -26.45 -27.94
N GLY A 608 -12.95 -26.73 -27.59
CA GLY A 608 -13.90 -25.76 -27.04
C GLY A 608 -15.10 -25.48 -27.95
N GLY A 609 -15.73 -24.33 -27.76
CA GLY A 609 -16.91 -23.90 -28.52
C GLY A 609 -17.07 -22.38 -28.60
N LEU A 610 -18.32 -21.92 -28.63
CA LEU A 610 -18.66 -20.51 -28.82
C LEU A 610 -18.03 -19.57 -27.78
N ARG A 611 -17.91 -20.03 -26.52
CA ARG A 611 -17.35 -19.24 -25.42
C ARG A 611 -15.86 -18.97 -25.62
N GLU A 612 -15.10 -20.02 -25.93
CA GLU A 612 -13.67 -19.96 -26.26
C GLU A 612 -13.44 -19.04 -27.45
N ALA A 613 -14.23 -19.21 -28.52
CA ALA A 613 -14.17 -18.36 -29.71
C ALA A 613 -14.44 -16.88 -29.38
N ALA A 614 -15.43 -16.58 -28.55
CA ALA A 614 -15.78 -15.22 -28.18
C ALA A 614 -14.71 -14.55 -27.31
N ILE A 615 -14.22 -15.26 -26.29
CA ILE A 615 -13.16 -14.76 -25.39
C ILE A 615 -11.86 -14.54 -26.18
N ARG A 616 -11.46 -15.52 -27.00
CA ARG A 616 -10.29 -15.40 -27.87
C ARG A 616 -10.40 -14.20 -28.80
N SER A 617 -11.59 -13.96 -29.36
CA SER A 617 -11.84 -12.79 -30.21
C SER A 617 -11.72 -11.48 -29.45
N LEU A 618 -12.30 -11.41 -28.24
CA LEU A 618 -12.23 -10.23 -27.37
C LEU A 618 -10.78 -9.92 -26.98
N LEU A 619 -10.01 -10.92 -26.59
CA LEU A 619 -8.59 -10.77 -26.25
C LEU A 619 -7.76 -10.33 -27.47
N TYR A 620 -8.02 -10.91 -28.65
CA TYR A 620 -7.33 -10.51 -29.88
C TYR A 620 -7.63 -9.06 -30.25
N ILE A 621 -8.89 -8.62 -30.21
CA ILE A 621 -9.24 -7.24 -30.58
C ILE A 621 -8.78 -6.26 -29.49
N GLY A 622 -8.97 -6.62 -28.21
CA GLY A 622 -8.61 -5.79 -27.06
C GLY A 622 -7.10 -5.55 -26.93
N SER A 623 -6.27 -6.55 -27.24
CA SER A 623 -4.80 -6.42 -27.17
C SER A 623 -4.22 -5.37 -28.12
N ALA A 624 -4.94 -4.92 -29.16
CA ALA A 624 -4.51 -3.82 -30.01
C ALA A 624 -4.41 -2.48 -29.25
N ARG A 625 -5.15 -2.33 -28.15
CA ARG A 625 -5.15 -1.11 -27.34
C ARG A 625 -4.00 -1.06 -26.35
N GLY A 626 -3.43 -2.21 -25.99
CA GLY A 626 -2.49 -2.32 -24.87
C GLY A 626 -3.10 -1.91 -23.52
N MET A 627 -4.43 -1.83 -23.40
CA MET A 627 -5.13 -1.38 -22.20
C MET A 627 -6.41 -2.20 -21.98
N VAL A 628 -6.71 -2.51 -20.73
CA VAL A 628 -7.98 -3.12 -20.29
C VAL A 628 -8.67 -2.16 -19.34
N ASP A 629 -9.93 -1.81 -19.61
CA ASP A 629 -10.73 -0.95 -18.73
C ASP A 629 -11.89 -1.69 -18.07
N GLU A 630 -12.47 -1.09 -17.04
CA GLU A 630 -13.56 -1.70 -16.26
C GLU A 630 -14.80 -2.11 -17.07
N ARG A 631 -15.08 -1.36 -18.14
CA ARG A 631 -16.23 -1.57 -19.03
C ARG A 631 -16.06 -2.84 -19.85
N SER A 632 -14.85 -3.11 -20.31
CA SER A 632 -14.50 -4.36 -21.00
C SER A 632 -14.81 -5.59 -20.14
N ILE A 633 -14.67 -5.47 -18.81
CA ILE A 633 -14.91 -6.57 -17.88
C ILE A 633 -16.34 -6.62 -17.34
N GLU A 634 -17.04 -5.51 -17.14
CA GLU A 634 -18.49 -5.59 -16.87
C GLU A 634 -19.22 -6.28 -18.03
N ALA A 635 -18.77 -6.04 -19.25
CA ALA A 635 -19.28 -6.76 -20.41
C ALA A 635 -18.84 -8.25 -20.43
N LEU A 636 -17.64 -8.60 -19.96
CA LEU A 636 -17.26 -10.02 -19.72
C LEU A 636 -18.06 -10.66 -18.56
N ARG A 637 -18.44 -9.90 -17.53
CA ARG A 637 -19.34 -10.34 -16.45
C ARG A 637 -20.74 -10.61 -16.99
N ARG A 638 -21.23 -9.79 -17.93
CA ARG A 638 -22.49 -10.07 -18.66
C ARG A 638 -22.37 -11.39 -19.43
N ILE A 639 -21.28 -11.63 -20.15
CA ILE A 639 -21.01 -12.92 -20.82
C ILE A 639 -20.98 -14.09 -19.81
N ARG A 640 -20.40 -13.91 -18.61
CA ARG A 640 -20.45 -14.91 -17.52
C ARG A 640 -21.87 -15.15 -16.99
N ARG A 641 -22.74 -14.12 -17.01
CA ARG A 641 -24.13 -14.18 -16.51
C ARG A 641 -25.14 -14.62 -17.56
N ASP A 642 -24.83 -14.52 -18.85
CA ASP A 642 -25.78 -14.77 -19.92
C ASP A 642 -26.28 -16.23 -19.94
N TYR A 643 -27.60 -16.37 -20.01
CA TYR A 643 -28.39 -17.54 -19.56
C TYR A 643 -28.32 -18.78 -20.47
N SER A 644 -27.44 -18.81 -21.48
CA SER A 644 -27.27 -19.95 -22.38
C SER A 644 -26.14 -20.87 -21.89
N GLY A 645 -26.44 -21.71 -20.90
CA GLY A 645 -25.61 -22.84 -20.45
C GLY A 645 -25.27 -22.86 -18.96
N GLN A 646 -24.40 -23.78 -18.55
CA GLN A 646 -23.99 -23.95 -17.15
C GLN A 646 -23.17 -22.73 -16.68
N ARG A 647 -23.54 -22.18 -15.51
CA ARG A 647 -22.93 -20.98 -14.90
C ARG A 647 -21.50 -21.29 -14.45
N MET A 648 -20.52 -20.56 -14.98
CA MET A 648 -19.12 -20.71 -14.59
C MET A 648 -18.81 -19.93 -13.31
N THR A 649 -18.03 -20.54 -12.43
CA THR A 649 -17.41 -19.88 -11.29
C THR A 649 -16.35 -18.87 -11.78
N LEU A 650 -16.00 -17.88 -10.95
CA LEU A 650 -14.97 -16.91 -11.31
C LEU A 650 -13.60 -17.56 -11.55
N PRO A 651 -13.15 -18.56 -10.75
CA PRO A 651 -11.89 -19.25 -11.01
C PRO A 651 -11.86 -19.99 -12.35
N GLU A 652 -12.95 -20.66 -12.73
CA GLU A 652 -13.08 -21.33 -14.04
C GLU A 652 -13.01 -20.29 -15.17
N PHE A 653 -13.71 -19.17 -15.02
CA PHE A 653 -13.68 -18.09 -16.01
C PHE A 653 -12.29 -17.46 -16.15
N LYS A 654 -11.62 -17.19 -15.02
CA LYS A 654 -10.23 -16.71 -14.99
C LYS A 654 -9.30 -17.68 -15.70
N MET A 655 -9.43 -18.99 -15.44
CA MET A 655 -8.61 -20.01 -16.12
C MET A 655 -8.84 -19.99 -17.63
N LEU A 656 -10.11 -19.96 -18.06
CA LEU A 656 -10.48 -19.90 -19.47
C LEU A 656 -9.88 -18.66 -20.17
N VAL A 657 -10.01 -17.47 -19.57
CA VAL A 657 -9.42 -16.23 -20.11
C VAL A 657 -7.89 -16.37 -20.23
N ARG A 658 -7.23 -16.91 -19.20
CA ARG A 658 -5.77 -17.13 -19.21
C ARG A 658 -5.32 -18.10 -20.30
N GLU A 659 -6.03 -19.21 -20.47
CA GLU A 659 -5.70 -20.19 -21.52
C GLU A 659 -5.87 -19.61 -22.92
N GLN A 660 -6.99 -18.94 -23.20
CA GLN A 660 -7.21 -18.30 -24.50
C GLN A 660 -6.19 -17.18 -24.76
N PHE A 661 -5.79 -16.44 -23.72
CA PHE A 661 -4.71 -15.44 -23.82
C PHE A 661 -3.37 -16.09 -24.19
N PHE A 662 -2.97 -17.16 -23.49
CA PHE A 662 -1.71 -17.83 -23.79
C PHE A 662 -1.71 -18.50 -25.18
N MET A 663 -2.82 -19.08 -25.62
CA MET A 663 -2.93 -19.62 -26.99
C MET A 663 -2.67 -18.53 -28.04
N LEU A 664 -3.24 -17.33 -27.87
CA LEU A 664 -3.00 -16.19 -28.75
C LEU A 664 -1.56 -15.66 -28.70
N LEU A 665 -0.92 -15.74 -27.54
CA LEU A 665 0.47 -15.34 -27.35
C LEU A 665 1.44 -16.32 -28.01
N ILE A 666 1.18 -17.62 -27.87
CA ILE A 666 2.03 -18.73 -28.33
C ILE A 666 1.91 -18.95 -29.84
N ASP A 667 0.68 -19.00 -30.37
CA ASP A 667 0.39 -19.23 -31.78
C ASP A 667 -0.87 -18.46 -32.20
N ARG A 668 -0.68 -17.17 -32.45
CA ARG A 668 -1.77 -16.25 -32.80
C ARG A 668 -2.55 -16.72 -34.04
N GLU A 669 -1.86 -17.07 -35.11
CA GLU A 669 -2.49 -17.39 -36.38
C GLU A 669 -3.22 -18.73 -36.31
N GLY A 670 -2.62 -19.75 -35.68
CA GLY A 670 -3.29 -21.01 -35.39
C GLY A 670 -4.53 -20.84 -34.50
N ALA A 671 -4.42 -20.01 -33.45
CA ALA A 671 -5.53 -19.70 -32.55
C ALA A 671 -6.69 -19.00 -33.26
N LEU A 672 -6.40 -18.04 -34.16
CA LEU A 672 -7.42 -17.35 -34.94
C LEU A 672 -8.06 -18.27 -35.99
N ALA A 673 -7.27 -19.07 -36.70
CA ALA A 673 -7.79 -20.03 -37.69
C ALA A 673 -8.74 -21.06 -37.05
N ALA A 674 -8.48 -21.46 -35.80
CA ALA A 674 -9.34 -22.38 -35.07
C ALA A 674 -10.72 -21.81 -34.72
N ILE A 675 -10.93 -20.48 -34.70
CA ILE A 675 -12.22 -19.86 -34.35
C ILE A 675 -13.37 -20.44 -35.19
N GLN A 676 -13.18 -20.62 -36.50
CA GLN A 676 -14.21 -21.18 -37.39
C GLN A 676 -14.68 -22.58 -36.98
N LYS A 677 -13.78 -23.40 -36.41
CA LYS A 677 -14.09 -24.75 -35.93
C LYS A 677 -14.80 -24.77 -34.58
N LEU A 678 -14.61 -23.72 -33.78
CA LEU A 678 -15.21 -23.57 -32.45
C LEU A 678 -16.64 -23.01 -32.51
N LEU A 679 -17.02 -22.37 -33.62
CA LEU A 679 -18.33 -21.75 -33.75
C LEU A 679 -19.42 -22.78 -34.09
N PRO A 680 -20.62 -22.64 -33.48
CA PRO A 680 -21.75 -23.53 -33.77
C PRO A 680 -22.19 -23.38 -35.23
N GLU A 681 -22.83 -24.37 -35.83
CA GLU A 681 -23.36 -24.24 -37.21
C GLU A 681 -24.44 -23.16 -37.34
N ASP A 682 -25.17 -22.87 -36.25
CA ASP A 682 -26.23 -21.86 -36.19
C ASP A 682 -25.69 -20.42 -36.36
N VAL A 683 -25.99 -19.82 -37.51
CA VAL A 683 -25.61 -18.45 -37.87
C VAL A 683 -26.20 -17.41 -36.91
N ASN A 684 -27.38 -17.64 -36.33
CA ASN A 684 -28.00 -16.69 -35.40
C ASN A 684 -27.20 -16.62 -34.09
N GLN A 685 -26.71 -17.77 -33.60
CA GLN A 685 -25.83 -17.81 -32.43
C GLN A 685 -24.49 -17.11 -32.70
N ARG A 686 -23.92 -17.27 -33.91
CA ARG A 686 -22.71 -16.54 -34.32
C ARG A 686 -22.93 -15.04 -34.35
N ARG A 687 -24.04 -14.58 -34.94
CA ARG A 687 -24.43 -13.15 -34.98
C ARG A 687 -24.64 -12.58 -33.58
N ALA A 688 -25.33 -13.30 -32.71
CA ALA A 688 -25.55 -12.88 -31.32
C ALA A 688 -24.23 -12.74 -30.56
N ALA A 689 -23.35 -13.73 -30.65
CA ALA A 689 -22.03 -13.67 -30.01
C ALA A 689 -21.16 -12.54 -30.57
N PHE A 690 -21.13 -12.34 -31.89
CA PHE A 690 -20.41 -11.23 -32.49
C PHE A 690 -20.98 -9.86 -32.10
N ALA A 691 -22.30 -9.74 -32.01
CA ALA A 691 -22.97 -8.53 -31.52
C ALA A 691 -22.57 -8.22 -30.07
N ALA A 692 -22.53 -9.24 -29.20
CA ALA A 692 -22.04 -9.10 -27.82
C ALA A 692 -20.57 -8.66 -27.78
N ILE A 693 -19.70 -9.24 -28.61
CA ILE A 693 -18.29 -8.81 -28.74
C ILE A 693 -18.21 -7.33 -29.13
N ARG A 694 -19.02 -6.90 -30.11
CA ARG A 694 -19.06 -5.50 -30.54
C ARG A 694 -19.56 -4.57 -29.44
N GLU A 695 -20.62 -4.96 -28.72
CA GLU A 695 -21.14 -4.20 -27.58
C GLU A 695 -20.08 -4.01 -26.49
N VAL A 696 -19.40 -5.09 -26.10
CA VAL A 696 -18.27 -5.07 -25.14
C VAL A 696 -17.20 -4.07 -25.58
N LEU A 697 -16.79 -4.15 -26.84
CA LEU A 697 -15.73 -3.30 -27.38
C LEU A 697 -16.14 -1.83 -27.49
N SER A 698 -17.39 -1.55 -27.89
CA SER A 698 -17.93 -0.20 -27.97
C SER A 698 -18.14 0.43 -26.59
N ALA A 699 -18.49 -0.35 -25.57
CA ALA A 699 -18.62 0.13 -24.21
C ALA A 699 -17.27 0.67 -23.66
N SER A 700 -16.17 0.01 -24.01
CA SER A 700 -14.81 0.43 -23.64
C SER A 700 -14.28 1.67 -24.39
N GLY A 701 -15.01 2.18 -25.38
CA GLY A 701 -14.62 3.33 -26.21
C GLY A 701 -14.61 3.02 -27.70
N GLU A 702 -14.39 4.05 -28.52
CA GLU A 702 -14.52 3.98 -29.97
C GLU A 702 -13.69 2.86 -30.62
N ILE A 703 -14.31 2.11 -31.54
CA ILE A 703 -13.66 1.03 -32.29
C ILE A 703 -13.05 1.63 -33.56
N ALA A 704 -11.85 2.19 -33.43
CA ALA A 704 -11.11 2.81 -34.53
C ALA A 704 -9.75 2.11 -34.79
N GLY A 705 -9.13 2.44 -35.92
CA GLY A 705 -7.76 2.01 -36.27
C GLY A 705 -7.58 0.49 -36.28
N GLU A 706 -6.55 0.01 -35.58
CA GLU A 706 -6.22 -1.42 -35.54
C GLU A 706 -7.35 -2.27 -34.94
N ARG A 707 -8.11 -1.75 -33.97
CA ARG A 707 -9.26 -2.47 -33.38
C ARG A 707 -10.34 -2.74 -34.41
N ALA A 708 -10.64 -1.76 -35.27
CA ALA A 708 -11.61 -1.93 -36.35
C ALA A 708 -11.14 -2.96 -37.38
N SER A 709 -9.84 -2.97 -37.70
CA SER A 709 -9.23 -3.99 -38.56
C SER A 709 -9.35 -5.40 -37.97
N ARG A 710 -8.99 -5.56 -36.68
CA ARG A 710 -9.10 -6.85 -35.98
C ARG A 710 -10.56 -7.29 -35.80
N LEU A 711 -11.49 -6.37 -35.56
CA LEU A 711 -12.92 -6.66 -35.49
C LEU A 711 -13.47 -7.16 -36.83
N ARG A 712 -13.10 -6.51 -37.95
CA ARG A 712 -13.46 -7.00 -39.30
C ARG A 712 -12.91 -8.38 -39.57
N ARG A 713 -11.65 -8.64 -39.20
CA ARG A 713 -11.04 -9.98 -39.30
C ARG A 713 -11.84 -11.01 -38.52
N VAL A 714 -12.22 -10.71 -37.27
CA VAL A 714 -13.06 -11.58 -36.44
C VAL A 714 -14.45 -11.78 -37.05
N ALA A 715 -15.06 -10.74 -37.62
CA ALA A 715 -16.35 -10.87 -38.29
C ALA A 715 -16.31 -11.86 -39.46
N THR A 716 -15.25 -11.81 -40.28
CA THR A 716 -15.01 -12.79 -41.34
C THR A 716 -14.86 -14.20 -40.79
N LEU A 717 -14.14 -14.38 -39.67
CA LEU A 717 -14.02 -15.68 -39.00
C LEU A 717 -15.35 -16.17 -38.43
N PHE A 718 -16.23 -15.26 -38.02
CA PHE A 718 -17.58 -15.57 -37.57
C PHE A 718 -18.58 -15.81 -38.71
N GLY A 719 -18.22 -15.49 -39.95
CA GLY A 719 -19.12 -15.56 -41.10
C GLY A 719 -20.28 -14.56 -41.01
N VAL A 720 -20.02 -13.37 -40.45
CA VAL A 720 -21.01 -12.29 -40.29
C VAL A 720 -20.53 -11.03 -41.00
N ASP A 721 -21.42 -10.35 -41.71
CA ASP A 721 -21.09 -9.08 -42.37
C ASP A 721 -20.94 -7.96 -41.33
N THR A 722 -19.82 -7.25 -41.38
CA THR A 722 -19.67 -5.96 -40.70
C THR A 722 -20.42 -4.93 -41.53
N GLY A 723 -21.70 -4.72 -41.27
CA GLY A 723 -22.46 -3.67 -41.95
C GLY A 723 -21.79 -2.30 -41.76
N GLU A 724 -21.04 -1.85 -42.75
CA GLU A 724 -20.74 -0.45 -43.03
C GLU A 724 -21.79 0.03 -44.05
N GLY A 725 -22.43 1.16 -43.76
CA GLY A 725 -23.70 1.57 -44.34
C GLY A 725 -23.74 1.69 -45.87
N GLU A 726 -24.72 1.02 -46.47
CA GLU A 726 -25.51 1.68 -47.52
C GLU A 726 -26.30 2.80 -46.84
N SER A 727 -25.97 4.04 -47.22
CA SER A 727 -26.84 5.16 -46.95
C SER A 727 -28.22 4.86 -47.53
N ASN A 728 -29.23 4.72 -46.67
CA ASN A 728 -30.62 4.88 -47.09
C ASN A 728 -30.87 6.36 -47.41
N VAL A 729 -30.16 6.89 -48.40
CA VAL A 729 -30.62 8.04 -49.18
C VAL A 729 -31.30 7.42 -50.39
N ALA A 730 -32.62 7.31 -50.30
CA ALA A 730 -33.44 7.06 -51.47
C ALA A 730 -33.01 8.05 -52.59
N PRO A 731 -32.89 7.62 -53.86
CA PRO A 731 -32.58 8.55 -54.93
C PRO A 731 -33.67 9.62 -54.94
N PHE A 732 -33.26 10.88 -54.79
CA PHE A 732 -34.14 12.03 -54.96
C PHE A 732 -34.68 11.99 -56.40
N ASP A 733 -35.96 11.67 -56.56
CA ASP A 733 -36.67 11.75 -57.84
C ASP A 733 -36.97 13.23 -58.12
N PRO A 734 -36.37 13.85 -59.16
CA PRO A 734 -36.59 15.26 -59.47
C PRO A 734 -37.91 15.52 -60.22
N LYS A 735 -38.87 14.60 -60.23
CA LYS A 735 -40.18 14.78 -60.86
C LYS A 735 -41.37 14.51 -59.93
N ALA A 736 -41.57 15.39 -58.95
CA ALA A 736 -42.91 15.62 -58.40
C ALA A 736 -43.12 17.12 -58.14
N LYS A 737 -43.85 17.77 -59.06
CA LYS A 737 -44.33 19.14 -58.95
C LYS A 737 -45.55 19.19 -58.03
N ALA A 738 -45.56 20.23 -57.18
CA ALA A 738 -46.69 21.05 -56.75
C ALA A 738 -48.10 20.42 -56.66
N SER A 739 -48.61 20.33 -55.43
CA SER A 739 -49.93 20.83 -55.00
C SER A 739 -49.94 20.92 -53.48
#